data_AF-A0A0P6XTC8-F1
#
_entry.id   AF-A0A0P6XTC8-F1
#
_cell.length_a   1.000
_cell.length_b   1.000
_cell.length_c   1.000
_cell.angle_alpha   90.00
_cell.angle_beta   90.00
_cell.angle_gamma   90.00
#
_symmetry.space_group_name_H-M   'P 1'
#
loop_
_entity.id
_entity.type
_entity.pdbx_description
1 polymer ?
#
loop_
_entity_poly.entity_id
_entity_poly.type
_entity_poly.pdbx_seq_one_letter_code
_entity_poly.pdbx_strand_id
1 'polypeptide(L)'
;MVTSSNDETFHKLALRRAIARRVANSLLVLAGILLLTFLALHLAQQGRQGLPVTVRSAVTETLRQTVDYLTQHPKEYIWHKEIVPAGALIFDLFTKSLGLLLVSMAAATLIGGGLGVRAALARNKAAGPLIVAISILGMSTPSFLLGMLFWVVNVKTAGWLRMDQAPLPPVGFGWDLHLIMPALVLAARPIAQIMQVTYVSLSDVLNQDYMRLAKAKGLSERLQLAHHALKNITIPVLTTLGTSLRFALASLPVVESFFLWEGLGLAILQAFTLDMPTLVADLIVSLGVMFLLINQGLEIVYPLIDARLRKQAAAVEDQLDEAWQPLAAVSVKEALAGVKQSLAGYWNQLTRGWSRKPARAPRAEDVEYARKERKRIARAGVTNLPLVGGSLMILALLGLAIFGAQMTAADPFESHNIMIIEGQVYGPPFEPSSVFAWGSDALGRDIQALVLHGARQTLSLALFAMLARVMLGLAIGMAAGWWRHSWFDQLVSGLINVWAAFPVTVFAMLIILSLGIERGINVFIIAFCVVGWGEIAQFVRGQVIAQKPALYIEAARSVGAGTGQILTNHILPHLIPSVLVMAVMEMGGVLMLLADLGFLNIFLGGGFRVDLFGVGIYHFSDIPEWGSLLANIRNWWRSYPWVAWYPGMMFFFSILAFNVWGEGLRRFLEESRINLNRFMNRYTASAAVGLAVITVVLFRSATPMGMYRSQALEFNAANTLADIEALSSPAFAGRESGTDGNMAAAEFIARRMEEIGLFPAGEKNTYIQALRNPRFHLSQMPRLEILDETGVVSEAFTYREDFVERIDGFNTFGVGAGMVTGVALGEGERVDPVILMDPALYERVLVMREEVFQQVTVNGIVPGVLVVTDDASVMEKKYLSPFFARLNFPVMNISEETAERLLATAGSSLAELDALGATLPPDKYGLTGEGSLVSVSLLPDEEGYHDRYINVIGYIPGIGSDTGARGQGMDSQVIVVSAYFDGLGTGPDGTLYAGANDNASGVASMLEIARVLKEGDYQPKKTIMFVAWSGGERFERLVVDNVMNAKTGFTSLTVEAVMQLSGVGYGTGSEVAIDPESSYRLIALLQEAGERLNIPVTTRGRGPHFGLASFARSGSNTAVSAMVSWDGSDHLAHTVLDTPQIIDVEKIQKVGELMTLAVTMLGREIDY
;
A
#
# COMPACT_ATOMS: atom_id res chain seq x y z
N MET A 1 16.21 41.41 -64.69
CA MET A 1 15.01 40.53 -64.66
C MET A 1 15.36 39.03 -64.73
N VAL A 2 16.55 38.59 -64.29
CA VAL A 2 16.91 37.16 -64.20
C VAL A 2 17.69 36.92 -62.89
N THR A 3 17.01 37.03 -61.75
CA THR A 3 17.54 36.61 -60.44
C THR A 3 16.44 36.18 -59.45
N SER A 4 15.15 36.22 -59.80
CA SER A 4 14.06 35.95 -58.83
C SER A 4 13.53 34.52 -58.80
N SER A 5 13.89 33.64 -59.74
CA SER A 5 13.33 32.27 -59.79
C SER A 5 14.13 31.22 -58.99
N ASN A 6 15.46 31.38 -58.88
CA ASN A 6 16.30 30.43 -58.14
C ASN A 6 16.17 30.58 -56.61
N ASP A 7 15.92 31.79 -56.12
CA ASP A 7 15.73 32.07 -54.68
C ASP A 7 14.40 31.49 -54.15
N GLU A 8 13.35 31.52 -54.98
CA GLU A 8 12.03 30.99 -54.62
C GLU A 8 12.04 29.46 -54.53
N THR A 9 12.81 28.81 -55.39
CA THR A 9 12.92 27.34 -55.44
C THR A 9 13.77 26.81 -54.26
N PHE A 10 14.83 27.54 -53.91
CA PHE A 10 15.68 27.24 -52.75
C PHE A 10 14.92 27.43 -51.42
N HIS A 11 14.15 28.53 -51.29
CA HIS A 11 13.26 28.74 -50.13
C HIS A 11 12.18 27.67 -50.01
N LYS A 12 11.56 27.25 -51.12
CA LYS A 12 10.56 26.16 -51.12
C LYS A 12 11.16 24.81 -50.72
N LEU A 13 12.40 24.52 -51.11
CA LEU A 13 13.09 23.27 -50.73
C LEU A 13 13.50 23.27 -49.24
N ALA A 14 14.05 24.38 -48.74
CA ALA A 14 14.43 24.54 -47.34
C ALA A 14 13.21 24.45 -46.42
N LEU A 15 12.10 25.13 -46.79
CA LEU A 15 10.84 25.05 -46.06
C LEU A 15 10.27 23.61 -46.02
N ARG A 16 10.32 22.88 -47.14
CA ARG A 16 9.89 21.47 -47.18
C ARG A 16 10.73 20.57 -46.27
N ARG A 17 12.06 20.76 -46.23
CA ARG A 17 12.96 20.01 -45.34
C ARG A 17 12.71 20.33 -43.86
N ALA A 18 12.52 21.61 -43.53
CA ALA A 18 12.20 22.05 -42.17
C ALA A 18 10.87 21.44 -41.69
N ILE A 19 9.83 21.47 -42.52
CA ILE A 19 8.54 20.83 -42.23
C ILE A 19 8.70 19.32 -42.05
N ALA A 20 9.41 18.63 -42.96
CA ALA A 20 9.63 17.19 -42.85
C ALA A 20 10.36 16.79 -41.56
N ARG A 21 11.38 17.55 -41.14
CA ARG A 21 12.09 17.33 -39.86
C ARG A 21 11.19 17.55 -38.64
N ARG A 22 10.31 18.58 -38.67
CA ARG A 22 9.34 18.82 -37.61
C ARG A 22 8.32 17.69 -37.48
N VAL A 23 7.83 17.18 -38.61
CA VAL A 23 6.95 16.01 -38.64
C VAL A 23 7.68 14.79 -38.08
N ALA A 24 8.92 14.53 -38.49
CA ALA A 24 9.72 13.43 -37.96
C ALA A 24 9.94 13.53 -36.43
N ASN A 25 10.30 14.71 -35.93
CA ASN A 25 10.44 14.94 -34.49
C ASN A 25 9.11 14.75 -33.75
N SER A 26 8.00 15.18 -34.35
CA SER A 26 6.66 15.00 -33.77
C SER A 26 6.28 13.52 -33.71
N LEU A 27 6.59 12.74 -34.75
CA LEU A 27 6.39 11.29 -34.75
C LEU A 27 7.23 10.59 -33.68
N LEU A 28 8.49 11.02 -33.47
CA LEU A 28 9.32 10.50 -32.39
C LEU A 28 8.75 10.83 -31.00
N VAL A 29 8.21 12.04 -30.82
CA VAL A 29 7.54 12.41 -29.57
C VAL A 29 6.30 11.57 -29.34
N LEU A 30 5.46 11.37 -30.36
CA LEU A 30 4.28 10.51 -30.28
C LEU A 30 4.62 9.05 -29.98
N ALA A 31 5.69 8.51 -30.59
CA ALA A 31 6.18 7.17 -30.28
C ALA A 31 6.67 7.07 -28.83
N GLY A 32 7.34 8.12 -28.32
CA GLY A 32 7.72 8.21 -26.91
C GLY A 32 6.52 8.23 -25.96
N ILE A 33 5.49 9.01 -26.28
CA ILE A 33 4.21 9.07 -25.53
C ILE A 33 3.55 7.69 -25.50
N LEU A 34 3.46 7.02 -26.65
CA LEU A 34 2.87 5.69 -26.77
C LEU A 34 3.62 4.65 -25.92
N LEU A 35 4.95 4.62 -26.02
CA LEU A 35 5.79 3.68 -25.28
C LEU A 35 5.69 3.90 -23.77
N LEU A 36 5.70 5.16 -23.31
CA LEU A 36 5.53 5.49 -21.90
C LEU A 36 4.12 5.15 -21.39
N THR A 37 3.10 5.31 -22.24
CA THR A 37 1.72 4.97 -21.89
C THR A 37 1.57 3.47 -21.69
N PHE A 38 2.04 2.65 -22.64
CA PHE A 38 2.02 1.19 -22.48
C PHE A 38 2.90 0.71 -21.34
N LEU A 39 4.06 1.34 -21.12
CA LEU A 39 4.89 1.03 -19.96
C LEU A 39 4.11 1.26 -18.66
N ALA A 40 3.45 2.42 -18.54
CA ALA A 40 2.67 2.74 -17.36
C ALA A 40 1.45 1.80 -17.20
N LEU A 41 0.73 1.50 -18.28
CA LEU A 41 -0.41 0.57 -18.26
C LEU A 41 0.02 -0.86 -17.90
N HIS A 42 1.12 -1.35 -18.46
CA HIS A 42 1.66 -2.67 -18.15
C HIS A 42 2.12 -2.74 -16.69
N LEU A 43 2.86 -1.74 -16.22
CA LEU A 43 3.24 -1.63 -14.81
C LEU A 43 2.00 -1.60 -13.91
N ALA A 44 0.92 -0.92 -14.32
CA ALA A 44 -0.33 -0.88 -13.56
C ALA A 44 -1.09 -2.18 -13.55
N GLN A 45 -1.09 -2.91 -14.65
CA GLN A 45 -1.68 -4.23 -14.69
C GLN A 45 -0.93 -5.19 -13.76
N GLN A 46 0.41 -5.18 -13.79
CA GLN A 46 1.24 -6.03 -12.93
C GLN A 46 1.15 -5.62 -11.46
N GLY A 47 1.15 -4.31 -11.17
CA GLY A 47 0.95 -3.76 -9.83
C GLY A 47 -0.38 -4.16 -9.22
N ARG A 48 -1.48 -4.08 -9.99
CA ARG A 48 -2.82 -4.56 -9.59
C ARG A 48 -2.88 -6.07 -9.35
N GLN A 49 -1.98 -6.84 -9.96
CA GLN A 49 -1.91 -8.30 -9.82
C GLN A 49 -0.90 -8.75 -8.75
N GLY A 50 -0.20 -7.82 -8.09
CA GLY A 50 0.83 -8.14 -7.09
C GLY A 50 2.07 -8.83 -7.66
N LEU A 51 2.25 -8.84 -8.98
CA LEU A 51 3.33 -9.57 -9.64
C LEU A 51 4.65 -8.78 -9.64
N PRO A 52 5.81 -9.42 -9.40
CA PRO A 52 7.11 -8.76 -9.43
C PRO A 52 7.48 -8.37 -10.88
N VAL A 53 7.77 -7.08 -11.09
CA VAL A 53 8.19 -6.57 -12.40
C VAL A 53 9.71 -6.52 -12.49
N THR A 54 10.28 -7.30 -13.40
CA THR A 54 11.68 -7.11 -13.80
C THR A 54 11.78 -6.05 -14.90
N VAL A 55 12.84 -5.24 -14.90
CA VAL A 55 13.05 -4.22 -15.94
C VAL A 55 13.05 -4.84 -17.34
N ARG A 56 13.59 -6.06 -17.48
CA ARG A 56 13.63 -6.77 -18.76
C ARG A 56 12.23 -7.14 -19.24
N SER A 57 11.40 -7.76 -18.39
CA SER A 57 10.04 -8.17 -18.77
C SER A 57 9.15 -6.97 -19.09
N ALA A 58 9.26 -5.88 -18.31
CA ALA A 58 8.52 -4.65 -18.56
C ALA A 58 8.85 -4.05 -19.93
N VAL A 59 10.14 -3.94 -20.27
CA VAL A 59 10.58 -3.39 -21.56
C VAL A 59 10.13 -4.28 -22.72
N THR A 60 10.29 -5.60 -22.61
CA THR A 60 9.89 -6.51 -23.70
C THR A 60 8.39 -6.48 -23.93
N GLU A 61 7.59 -6.48 -22.86
CA GLU A 61 6.14 -6.49 -22.98
C GLU A 61 5.60 -5.15 -23.47
N THR A 62 6.17 -4.03 -23.00
CA THR A 62 5.84 -2.70 -23.51
C THR A 62 6.10 -2.60 -25.02
N LEU A 63 7.25 -3.09 -25.48
CA LEU A 63 7.58 -3.10 -26.91
C LEU A 63 6.62 -3.99 -27.69
N ARG A 64 6.26 -5.16 -27.16
CA ARG A 64 5.26 -6.06 -27.77
C ARG A 64 3.91 -5.36 -27.92
N GLN A 65 3.37 -4.81 -26.84
CA GLN A 65 2.10 -4.07 -26.84
C GLN A 65 2.12 -2.88 -27.80
N THR A 66 3.26 -2.18 -27.89
CA THR A 66 3.42 -1.06 -28.83
C THR A 66 3.38 -1.55 -30.28
N VAL A 67 4.04 -2.66 -30.60
CA VAL A 67 4.02 -3.26 -31.95
C VAL A 67 2.63 -3.80 -32.28
N ASP A 68 1.98 -4.48 -31.34
CA ASP A 68 0.62 -5.01 -31.51
C ASP A 68 -0.38 -3.86 -31.74
N TYR A 69 -0.27 -2.76 -30.99
CA TYR A 69 -1.07 -1.57 -31.21
C TYR A 69 -0.89 -0.97 -32.61
N LEU A 70 0.34 -0.93 -33.13
CA LEU A 70 0.62 -0.38 -34.47
C LEU A 70 0.21 -1.32 -35.62
N THR A 71 0.18 -2.63 -35.38
CA THR A 71 -0.08 -3.63 -36.43
C THR A 71 -1.51 -4.17 -36.41
N GLN A 72 -2.16 -4.19 -35.25
CA GLN A 72 -3.47 -4.81 -34.99
C GLN A 72 -4.39 -3.84 -34.22
N HIS A 73 -4.46 -2.58 -34.66
CA HIS A 73 -5.29 -1.57 -34.03
C HIS A 73 -6.81 -1.90 -34.16
N PRO A 74 -7.60 -1.81 -33.07
CA PRO A 74 -9.03 -2.11 -33.10
C PRO A 74 -9.81 -1.08 -33.93
N LYS A 75 -10.69 -1.56 -34.81
CA LYS A 75 -11.53 -0.68 -35.66
C LYS A 75 -12.73 -0.07 -34.93
N GLU A 76 -13.19 -0.72 -33.87
CA GLU A 76 -14.40 -0.40 -33.13
C GLU A 76 -14.16 -0.58 -31.62
N TYR A 77 -14.86 0.22 -30.82
CA TYR A 77 -14.86 0.14 -29.37
C TYR A 77 -16.29 -0.01 -28.85
N ILE A 78 -16.46 -0.72 -27.74
CA ILE A 78 -17.71 -0.71 -26.97
C ILE A 78 -17.63 0.47 -26.00
N TRP A 79 -18.35 1.55 -26.28
CA TRP A 79 -18.35 2.79 -25.51
C TRP A 79 -19.76 3.11 -25.04
N HIS A 80 -19.97 3.27 -23.72
CA HIS A 80 -21.30 3.49 -23.13
C HIS A 80 -22.38 2.50 -23.60
N LYS A 81 -22.00 1.21 -23.76
CA LYS A 81 -22.85 0.11 -24.25
C LYS A 81 -23.24 0.19 -25.74
N GLU A 82 -22.59 1.06 -26.51
CA GLU A 82 -22.74 1.15 -27.96
C GLU A 82 -21.46 0.75 -28.67
N ILE A 83 -21.57 0.10 -29.84
CA ILE A 83 -20.41 -0.19 -30.70
C ILE A 83 -20.18 1.03 -31.58
N VAL A 84 -19.03 1.69 -31.38
CA VAL A 84 -18.68 2.93 -32.07
C VAL A 84 -17.38 2.73 -32.86
N PRO A 85 -17.28 3.21 -34.11
CA PRO A 85 -16.02 3.19 -34.85
C PRO A 85 -14.94 3.99 -34.10
N ALA A 86 -13.77 3.37 -33.89
CA ALA A 86 -12.70 3.92 -33.06
C ALA A 86 -12.28 5.33 -33.53
N GLY A 87 -12.05 5.50 -34.84
CA GLY A 87 -11.67 6.79 -35.41
C GLY A 87 -12.75 7.87 -35.26
N ALA A 88 -14.03 7.51 -35.33
CA ALA A 88 -15.13 8.46 -35.16
C ALA A 88 -15.25 8.91 -33.70
N LEU A 89 -15.14 7.97 -32.75
CA LEU A 89 -15.13 8.26 -31.32
C LEU A 89 -13.97 9.19 -30.94
N ILE A 90 -12.75 8.83 -31.34
CA ILE A 90 -11.55 9.62 -31.03
C ILE A 90 -11.64 11.02 -31.64
N PHE A 91 -12.08 11.13 -32.90
CA PHE A 91 -12.21 12.42 -33.57
C PHE A 91 -13.25 13.33 -32.89
N ASP A 92 -14.42 12.78 -32.53
CA ASP A 92 -15.44 13.54 -31.79
C ASP A 92 -14.88 14.09 -30.48
N LEU A 93 -14.35 13.22 -29.61
CA LEU A 93 -13.75 13.62 -28.33
C LEU A 93 -12.61 14.64 -28.50
N PHE A 94 -11.75 14.43 -29.52
CA PHE A 94 -10.65 15.35 -29.84
C PHE A 94 -11.16 16.74 -30.22
N THR A 95 -12.18 16.84 -31.08
CA THR A 95 -12.71 18.15 -31.49
C THR A 95 -13.37 18.90 -30.33
N LYS A 96 -14.06 18.18 -29.43
CA LYS A 96 -14.67 18.75 -28.22
C LYS A 96 -13.62 19.33 -27.27
N SER A 97 -12.54 18.61 -26.99
CA SER A 97 -11.44 19.08 -26.15
C SER A 97 -10.63 20.21 -26.80
N LEU A 98 -10.31 20.08 -28.09
CA LEU A 98 -9.58 21.10 -28.84
C LEU A 98 -10.36 22.41 -28.88
N GLY A 99 -11.68 22.35 -29.10
CA GLY A 99 -12.57 23.49 -29.09
C GLY A 99 -12.53 24.26 -27.76
N LEU A 100 -12.75 23.53 -26.67
CA LEU A 100 -12.70 24.09 -25.32
C LEU A 100 -11.35 24.74 -25.03
N LEU A 101 -10.25 24.07 -25.37
CA LEU A 101 -8.89 24.57 -25.14
C LEU A 101 -8.61 25.84 -25.96
N LEU A 102 -8.93 25.86 -27.26
CA LEU A 102 -8.69 27.01 -28.13
C LEU A 102 -9.50 28.23 -27.70
N VAL A 103 -10.76 28.04 -27.33
CA VAL A 103 -11.62 29.13 -26.83
C VAL A 103 -11.07 29.68 -25.52
N SER A 104 -10.61 28.81 -24.63
CA SER A 104 -9.97 29.21 -23.36
C SER A 104 -8.67 29.99 -23.59
N MET A 105 -7.82 29.55 -24.53
CA MET A 105 -6.58 30.26 -24.88
C MET A 105 -6.86 31.60 -25.57
N ALA A 106 -7.88 31.67 -26.42
CA ALA A 106 -8.31 32.92 -27.04
C ALA A 106 -8.83 33.90 -25.99
N ALA A 107 -9.72 33.46 -25.11
CA ALA A 107 -10.21 34.25 -23.98
C ALA A 107 -9.05 34.72 -23.08
N ALA A 108 -8.09 33.84 -22.80
CA ALA A 108 -6.92 34.18 -22.00
C ALA A 108 -6.04 35.25 -22.63
N THR A 109 -5.79 35.14 -23.94
CA THR A 109 -4.98 36.11 -24.68
C THR A 109 -5.67 37.46 -24.77
N LEU A 110 -6.98 37.48 -25.03
CA LEU A 110 -7.77 38.70 -25.17
C LEU A 110 -7.94 39.41 -23.82
N ILE A 111 -8.37 38.69 -22.78
CA ILE A 111 -8.63 39.24 -21.45
C ILE A 111 -7.31 39.56 -20.76
N GLY A 112 -6.39 38.59 -20.68
CA GLY A 112 -5.10 38.78 -20.02
C GLY A 112 -4.24 39.84 -20.70
N GLY A 113 -4.10 39.76 -22.03
CA GLY A 113 -3.37 40.75 -22.80
C GLY A 113 -4.00 42.14 -22.70
N GLY A 114 -5.32 42.24 -22.84
CA GLY A 114 -6.06 43.50 -22.73
C GLY A 114 -5.92 44.16 -21.36
N LEU A 115 -6.08 43.39 -20.27
CA LEU A 115 -5.89 43.88 -18.91
C LEU A 115 -4.45 44.29 -18.63
N GLY A 116 -3.47 43.49 -19.09
CA GLY A 116 -2.04 43.80 -18.95
C GLY A 116 -1.64 45.08 -19.68
N VAL A 117 -2.12 45.27 -20.91
CA VAL A 117 -1.91 46.50 -21.68
C VAL A 117 -2.53 47.69 -20.96
N ARG A 118 -3.82 47.61 -20.58
CA ARG A 118 -4.53 48.70 -19.90
C ARG A 118 -3.82 49.12 -18.61
N ALA A 119 -3.34 48.15 -17.85
CA ALA A 119 -2.69 48.41 -16.58
C ALA A 119 -1.25 48.97 -16.73
N ALA A 120 -0.51 48.57 -17.77
CA ALA A 120 0.77 49.19 -18.12
C ALA A 120 0.60 50.64 -18.59
N LEU A 121 -0.45 50.92 -19.37
CA LEU A 121 -0.77 52.27 -19.87
C LEU A 121 -1.25 53.22 -18.78
N ALA A 122 -1.94 52.71 -17.75
CA ALA A 122 -2.46 53.53 -16.66
C ALA A 122 -1.35 54.24 -15.87
N ARG A 123 -0.08 53.78 -15.95
CA ARG A 123 1.12 54.35 -15.27
C ARG A 123 0.93 54.67 -13.78
N ASN A 124 -0.09 54.11 -13.14
CA ASN A 124 -0.40 54.38 -11.74
C ASN A 124 0.47 53.50 -10.83
N LYS A 125 1.04 54.08 -9.78
CA LYS A 125 1.84 53.37 -8.78
C LYS A 125 1.07 52.21 -8.11
N ALA A 126 -0.26 52.30 -8.05
CA ALA A 126 -1.12 51.26 -7.50
C ALA A 126 -1.42 50.08 -8.46
N ALA A 127 -1.28 50.25 -9.78
CA ALA A 127 -1.64 49.22 -10.74
C ALA A 127 -0.70 48.00 -10.68
N GLY A 128 0.61 48.21 -10.49
CA GLY A 128 1.59 47.12 -10.46
C GLY A 128 1.35 46.09 -9.35
N PRO A 129 1.24 46.50 -8.07
CA PRO A 129 0.95 45.59 -6.97
C PRO A 129 -0.38 44.84 -7.14
N LEU A 130 -1.41 45.51 -7.66
CA LEU A 130 -2.73 44.90 -7.88
C LEU A 130 -2.70 43.81 -8.96
N ILE A 131 -2.02 44.05 -10.08
CA ILE A 131 -1.84 43.04 -11.14
C ILE A 131 -1.13 41.82 -10.59
N VAL A 132 -0.03 42.03 -9.85
CA VAL A 132 0.74 40.93 -9.27
C VAL A 132 -0.13 40.15 -8.28
N ALA A 133 -0.91 40.83 -7.42
CA ALA A 133 -1.81 40.17 -6.48
C ALA A 133 -2.88 39.34 -7.20
N ILE A 134 -3.55 39.91 -8.20
CA ILE A 134 -4.58 39.20 -8.99
C ILE A 134 -3.95 38.02 -9.75
N SER A 135 -2.77 38.18 -10.34
CA SER A 135 -2.08 37.11 -11.04
C SER A 135 -1.69 35.98 -10.09
N ILE A 136 -1.18 36.29 -8.89
CA ILE A 136 -0.85 35.29 -7.88
C ILE A 136 -2.13 34.56 -7.42
N LEU A 137 -3.23 35.27 -7.18
CA LEU A 137 -4.52 34.66 -6.82
C LEU A 137 -5.03 33.70 -7.91
N GLY A 138 -5.02 34.16 -9.17
CA GLY A 138 -5.43 33.34 -10.31
C GLY A 138 -4.56 32.12 -10.54
N MET A 139 -3.23 32.23 -10.33
CA MET A 139 -2.32 31.08 -10.41
C MET A 139 -2.42 30.13 -9.22
N SER A 140 -2.93 30.60 -8.07
CA SER A 140 -3.01 29.81 -6.84
C SER A 140 -4.33 29.08 -6.65
N THR A 141 -5.32 29.35 -7.49
CA THR A 141 -6.67 28.77 -7.37
C THR A 141 -6.76 27.46 -8.16
N PRO A 142 -7.02 26.31 -7.50
CA PRO A 142 -7.27 25.06 -8.19
C PRO A 142 -8.48 25.14 -9.13
N SER A 143 -8.39 24.45 -10.28
CA SER A 143 -9.40 24.55 -11.33
C SER A 143 -10.77 24.08 -10.85
N PHE A 144 -10.82 22.98 -10.10
CA PHE A 144 -12.08 22.47 -9.53
C PHE A 144 -12.67 23.45 -8.49
N LEU A 145 -11.83 24.09 -7.64
CA LEU A 145 -12.30 25.06 -6.65
C LEU A 145 -12.88 26.31 -7.33
N LEU A 146 -12.23 26.79 -8.40
CA LEU A 146 -12.76 27.89 -9.19
C LEU A 146 -14.07 27.50 -9.89
N GLY A 147 -14.16 26.26 -10.39
CA GLY A 147 -15.39 25.68 -10.92
C GLY A 147 -16.52 25.68 -9.89
N MET A 148 -16.24 25.24 -8.65
CA MET A 148 -17.20 25.29 -7.54
C MET A 148 -17.64 26.72 -7.23
N LEU A 149 -16.71 27.67 -7.21
CA LEU A 149 -17.02 29.08 -6.96
C LEU A 149 -17.91 29.67 -8.05
N PHE A 150 -17.57 29.45 -9.33
CA PHE A 150 -18.41 29.89 -10.44
C PHE A 150 -19.80 29.25 -10.41
N TRP A 151 -19.87 27.96 -10.07
CA TRP A 151 -21.15 27.29 -9.94
C TRP A 151 -22.01 27.90 -8.82
N VAL A 152 -21.45 28.12 -7.62
CA VAL A 152 -22.17 28.75 -6.51
C VAL A 152 -22.59 30.18 -6.84
N VAL A 153 -21.71 30.96 -7.48
CA VAL A 153 -22.04 32.32 -7.92
C VAL A 153 -23.16 32.30 -8.95
N ASN A 154 -23.13 31.38 -9.92
CA ASN A 154 -24.16 31.22 -10.94
C ASN A 154 -25.53 30.92 -10.31
N VAL A 155 -25.59 29.99 -9.35
CA VAL A 155 -26.82 29.64 -8.61
C VAL A 155 -27.31 30.80 -7.75
N LYS A 156 -26.43 31.47 -6.99
CA LYS A 156 -26.82 32.63 -6.17
C LYS A 156 -27.30 33.81 -7.01
N THR A 157 -26.71 34.02 -8.18
CA THR A 157 -27.12 35.08 -9.12
C THR A 157 -28.53 34.82 -9.64
N ALA A 158 -28.89 33.57 -9.92
CA ALA A 158 -30.25 33.20 -10.28
C ALA A 158 -31.26 33.58 -9.19
N GLY A 159 -30.93 33.26 -7.93
CA GLY A 159 -31.74 33.65 -6.77
C GLY A 159 -31.85 35.17 -6.60
N TRP A 160 -30.75 35.90 -6.80
CA TRP A 160 -30.75 37.37 -6.71
C TRP A 160 -31.58 38.03 -7.83
N LEU A 161 -31.48 37.51 -9.05
CA LEU A 161 -32.23 37.97 -10.22
C LEU A 161 -33.66 37.39 -10.30
N ARG A 162 -34.06 36.55 -9.33
CA ARG A 162 -35.37 35.85 -9.29
C ARG A 162 -35.67 35.08 -10.58
N MET A 163 -34.65 34.44 -11.15
CA MET A 163 -34.79 33.58 -12.33
C MET A 163 -35.12 32.15 -11.90
N ASP A 164 -35.99 31.48 -12.65
CA ASP A 164 -36.35 30.07 -12.41
C ASP A 164 -35.20 29.09 -12.74
N GLN A 165 -34.23 29.53 -13.54
CA GLN A 165 -33.05 28.77 -13.93
C GLN A 165 -31.79 29.62 -13.80
N ALA A 166 -30.66 28.95 -13.60
CA ALA A 166 -29.37 29.62 -13.55
C ALA A 166 -29.02 30.27 -14.90
N PRO A 167 -28.38 31.46 -14.91
CA PRO A 167 -28.12 32.20 -16.15
C PRO A 167 -27.16 31.49 -17.11
N LEU A 168 -26.27 30.65 -16.59
CA LEU A 168 -25.42 29.78 -17.39
C LEU A 168 -25.70 28.30 -17.08
N PRO A 169 -25.72 27.42 -18.08
CA PRO A 169 -25.94 25.99 -17.84
C PRO A 169 -24.74 25.36 -17.11
N PRO A 170 -24.97 24.66 -15.99
CA PRO A 170 -23.91 24.23 -15.08
C PRO A 170 -23.11 23.00 -15.51
N VAL A 171 -23.66 22.14 -16.37
CA VAL A 171 -23.05 20.89 -16.83
C VAL A 171 -23.51 20.58 -18.25
N GLY A 172 -22.75 19.77 -18.96
CA GLY A 172 -23.11 19.25 -20.28
C GLY A 172 -22.17 19.71 -21.38
N PHE A 173 -22.60 19.50 -22.62
CA PHE A 173 -21.83 19.80 -23.82
C PHE A 173 -22.66 20.61 -24.81
N GLY A 174 -22.02 21.59 -25.45
CA GLY A 174 -22.62 22.41 -26.48
C GLY A 174 -21.72 23.55 -26.91
N TRP A 175 -21.77 23.90 -28.20
CA TRP A 175 -21.11 25.11 -28.75
C TRP A 175 -21.94 26.37 -28.49
N ASP A 176 -22.44 26.50 -27.27
CA ASP A 176 -23.39 27.53 -26.83
C ASP A 176 -22.96 28.08 -25.44
N LEU A 177 -23.92 28.38 -24.56
CA LEU A 177 -23.64 28.87 -23.21
C LEU A 177 -22.91 27.84 -22.33
N HIS A 178 -22.98 26.54 -22.64
CA HIS A 178 -22.27 25.47 -21.90
C HIS A 178 -20.76 25.63 -21.94
N LEU A 179 -20.23 26.30 -22.96
CA LEU A 179 -18.80 26.51 -23.15
C LEU A 179 -18.22 27.57 -22.19
N ILE A 180 -19.02 28.52 -21.72
CA ILE A 180 -18.53 29.74 -21.06
C ILE A 180 -17.84 29.42 -19.73
N MET A 181 -18.49 28.68 -18.83
CA MET A 181 -17.92 28.38 -17.51
C MET A 181 -16.68 27.48 -17.59
N PRO A 182 -16.71 26.32 -18.31
CA PRO A 182 -15.51 25.51 -18.51
C PRO A 182 -14.35 26.31 -19.11
N ALA A 183 -14.63 27.15 -20.12
CA ALA A 183 -13.60 27.94 -20.77
C ALA A 183 -12.99 29.01 -19.85
N LEU A 184 -13.80 29.66 -19.01
CA LEU A 184 -13.29 30.65 -18.06
C LEU A 184 -12.46 30.02 -16.95
N VAL A 185 -12.87 28.84 -16.44
CA VAL A 185 -12.08 28.09 -15.44
C VAL A 185 -10.73 27.69 -16.04
N LEU A 186 -10.75 27.09 -17.23
CA LEU A 186 -9.54 26.66 -17.93
C LEU A 186 -8.64 27.85 -18.33
N ALA A 187 -9.23 29.02 -18.63
CA ALA A 187 -8.51 30.24 -18.97
C ALA A 187 -7.96 31.01 -17.76
N ALA A 188 -8.42 30.77 -16.54
CA ALA A 188 -8.11 31.63 -15.39
C ALA A 188 -6.61 31.78 -15.10
N ARG A 189 -5.86 30.67 -15.03
CA ARG A 189 -4.41 30.68 -14.85
C ARG A 189 -3.67 31.28 -16.06
N PRO A 190 -3.99 30.89 -17.32
CA PRO A 190 -3.50 31.58 -18.52
C PRO A 190 -3.75 33.10 -18.54
N ILE A 191 -4.94 33.57 -18.14
CA ILE A 191 -5.28 35.00 -18.02
C ILE A 191 -4.29 35.68 -17.07
N ALA A 192 -4.09 35.10 -15.88
CA ALA A 192 -3.18 35.63 -14.87
C ALA A 192 -1.73 35.72 -15.36
N GLN A 193 -1.23 34.67 -16.03
CA GLN A 193 0.13 34.61 -16.58
C GLN A 193 0.34 35.60 -17.72
N ILE A 194 -0.56 35.60 -18.72
CA ILE A 194 -0.49 36.50 -19.87
C ILE A 194 -0.61 37.96 -19.39
N MET A 195 -1.55 38.26 -18.50
CA MET A 195 -1.70 39.61 -17.92
C MET A 195 -0.42 40.10 -17.24
N GLN A 196 0.21 39.26 -16.42
CA GLN A 196 1.45 39.60 -15.73
C GLN A 196 2.59 39.85 -16.70
N VAL A 197 2.82 38.94 -17.66
CA VAL A 197 3.92 39.07 -18.62
C VAL A 197 3.70 40.24 -19.57
N THR A 198 2.48 40.46 -20.05
CA THR A 198 2.13 41.63 -20.87
C THR A 198 2.38 42.92 -20.08
N TYR A 199 1.96 43.00 -18.82
CA TYR A 199 2.21 44.18 -17.98
C TYR A 199 3.70 44.46 -17.79
N VAL A 200 4.48 43.45 -17.36
CA VAL A 200 5.92 43.59 -17.09
C VAL A 200 6.66 43.97 -18.38
N SER A 201 6.46 43.19 -19.45
CA SER A 201 7.15 43.41 -20.73
C SER A 201 6.81 44.75 -21.35
N LEU A 202 5.54 45.17 -21.30
CA LEU A 202 5.12 46.46 -21.86
C LEU A 202 5.63 47.62 -21.00
N SER A 203 5.60 47.49 -19.68
CA SER A 203 6.15 48.52 -18.79
C SER A 203 7.64 48.73 -19.02
N ASP A 204 8.40 47.65 -19.22
CA ASP A 204 9.82 47.72 -19.56
C ASP A 204 10.04 48.38 -20.93
N VAL A 205 9.30 47.94 -21.95
CA VAL A 205 9.36 48.49 -23.31
C VAL A 205 9.04 49.98 -23.35
N LEU A 206 8.01 50.44 -22.62
CA LEU A 206 7.63 51.85 -22.55
C LEU A 206 8.72 52.75 -21.92
N ASN A 207 9.62 52.16 -21.13
CA ASN A 207 10.74 52.86 -20.49
C ASN A 207 12.04 52.85 -21.33
N GLN A 208 12.07 52.14 -22.47
CA GLN A 208 13.25 52.06 -23.34
C GLN A 208 13.52 53.36 -24.10
N ASP A 209 14.79 53.63 -24.41
CA ASP A 209 15.20 54.88 -25.04
C ASP A 209 14.65 55.08 -26.45
N TYR A 210 14.43 54.01 -27.21
CA TYR A 210 13.82 54.11 -28.55
C TYR A 210 12.36 54.61 -28.50
N MET A 211 11.63 54.37 -27.40
CA MET A 211 10.28 54.91 -27.21
C MET A 211 10.32 56.42 -26.95
N ARG A 212 11.32 56.89 -26.18
CA ARG A 212 11.57 58.33 -25.97
C ARG A 212 11.89 59.02 -27.29
N LEU A 213 12.71 58.40 -28.14
CA LEU A 213 13.01 58.90 -29.48
C LEU A 213 11.77 58.94 -30.38
N ALA A 214 10.92 57.91 -30.35
CA ALA A 214 9.68 57.88 -31.10
C ALA A 214 8.75 59.05 -30.70
N LYS A 215 8.65 59.32 -29.39
CA LYS A 215 7.92 60.49 -28.87
C LYS A 215 8.54 61.82 -29.31
N ALA A 216 9.86 61.93 -29.29
CA ALA A 216 10.57 63.13 -29.74
C ALA A 216 10.39 63.42 -31.24
N LYS A 217 10.19 62.38 -32.06
CA LYS A 217 9.86 62.50 -33.49
C LYS A 217 8.41 62.93 -33.77
N GLY A 218 7.58 63.13 -32.74
CA GLY A 218 6.19 63.59 -32.91
C GLY A 218 5.20 62.49 -33.31
N LEU A 219 5.55 61.21 -33.19
CA LEU A 219 4.64 60.10 -33.48
C LEU A 219 3.43 60.13 -32.53
N SER A 220 2.22 59.82 -33.02
CA SER A 220 1.03 59.75 -32.17
C SER A 220 1.10 58.58 -31.18
N GLU A 221 0.45 58.69 -30.02
CA GLU A 221 0.48 57.63 -28.99
C GLU A 221 -0.02 56.28 -29.51
N ARG A 222 -1.04 56.29 -30.38
CA ARG A 222 -1.56 55.08 -31.04
C ARG A 222 -0.51 54.40 -31.91
N LEU A 223 0.28 55.18 -32.64
CA LEU A 223 1.32 54.65 -33.52
C LEU A 223 2.53 54.18 -32.70
N GLN A 224 2.90 54.91 -31.64
CA GLN A 224 3.91 54.47 -30.66
C GLN A 224 3.54 53.11 -30.07
N LEU A 225 2.29 52.94 -29.65
CA LEU A 225 1.81 51.70 -29.03
C LEU A 225 1.69 50.55 -30.04
N ALA A 226 0.97 50.75 -31.14
CA ALA A 226 0.69 49.67 -32.09
C ALA A 226 1.94 49.22 -32.85
N HIS A 227 2.82 50.15 -33.25
CA HIS A 227 3.91 49.84 -34.17
C HIS A 227 5.26 49.60 -33.47
N HIS A 228 5.49 50.21 -32.31
CA HIS A 228 6.75 50.05 -31.57
C HIS A 228 6.57 49.21 -30.30
N ALA A 229 5.63 49.55 -29.43
CA ALA A 229 5.55 48.88 -28.12
C ALA A 229 4.95 47.46 -28.21
N LEU A 230 3.73 47.31 -28.76
CA LEU A 230 3.02 46.04 -28.83
C LEU A 230 3.78 44.99 -29.65
N LYS A 231 4.37 45.40 -30.78
CA LYS A 231 5.16 44.51 -31.64
C LYS A 231 6.39 43.92 -30.91
N ASN A 232 7.02 44.69 -30.02
CA ASN A 232 8.21 44.24 -29.29
C ASN A 232 7.89 43.31 -28.11
N ILE A 233 6.68 43.39 -27.55
CA ILE A 233 6.24 42.46 -26.48
C ILE A 233 5.60 41.19 -27.02
N THR A 234 5.31 41.10 -28.32
CA THR A 234 4.64 39.94 -28.92
C THR A 234 5.40 38.64 -28.68
N ILE A 235 6.74 38.67 -28.69
CA ILE A 235 7.56 37.48 -28.43
C ILE A 235 7.36 36.96 -26.99
N PRO A 236 7.60 37.76 -25.93
CA PRO A 236 7.29 37.34 -24.55
C PRO A 236 5.86 36.83 -24.35
N VAL A 237 4.87 37.51 -24.96
CA VAL A 237 3.46 37.13 -24.85
C VAL A 237 3.19 35.78 -25.51
N LEU A 238 3.71 35.55 -26.72
CA LEU A 238 3.56 34.26 -27.41
C LEU A 238 4.31 33.12 -26.70
N THR A 239 5.50 33.40 -26.13
CA THR A 239 6.21 32.42 -25.29
C THR A 239 5.37 32.05 -24.07
N THR A 240 4.72 33.03 -23.44
CA THR A 240 3.81 32.81 -22.31
C THR A 240 2.56 32.04 -22.71
N LEU A 241 2.07 32.24 -23.94
CA LEU A 241 0.96 31.46 -24.48
C LEU A 241 1.34 29.97 -24.61
N GLY A 242 2.55 29.67 -25.10
CA GLY A 242 3.07 28.31 -25.16
C GLY A 242 3.24 27.65 -23.78
N THR A 243 3.67 28.39 -22.76
CA THR A 243 3.73 27.85 -21.38
C THR A 243 2.33 27.71 -20.77
N SER A 244 1.43 28.66 -21.02
CA SER A 244 0.05 28.63 -20.53
C SER A 244 -0.74 27.45 -21.11
N LEU A 245 -0.48 27.10 -22.37
CA LEU A 245 -1.05 25.93 -23.03
C LEU A 245 -0.75 24.63 -22.26
N ARG A 246 0.50 24.44 -21.79
CA ARG A 246 0.87 23.24 -21.01
C ARG A 246 0.07 23.14 -19.72
N PHE A 247 -0.06 24.27 -19.00
CA PHE A 247 -0.85 24.29 -17.76
C PHE A 247 -2.33 24.04 -18.02
N ALA A 248 -2.89 24.62 -19.10
CA ALA A 248 -4.27 24.38 -19.48
C ALA A 248 -4.51 22.90 -19.82
N LEU A 249 -3.63 22.27 -20.61
CA LEU A 249 -3.70 20.84 -20.91
C LEU A 249 -3.60 19.97 -19.66
N ALA A 250 -2.78 20.35 -18.67
CA ALA A 250 -2.72 19.64 -17.40
C ALA A 250 -4.04 19.73 -16.61
N SER A 251 -4.70 20.88 -16.59
CA SER A 251 -6.00 21.06 -15.92
C SER A 251 -7.20 20.55 -16.73
N LEU A 252 -7.03 20.26 -18.02
CA LEU A 252 -8.12 19.93 -18.93
C LEU A 252 -8.97 18.73 -18.44
N PRO A 253 -8.40 17.59 -18.01
CA PRO A 253 -9.19 16.48 -17.49
C PRO A 253 -10.02 16.83 -16.24
N VAL A 254 -9.50 17.70 -15.38
CA VAL A 254 -10.19 18.18 -14.18
C VAL A 254 -11.40 19.03 -14.56
N VAL A 255 -11.22 19.98 -15.49
CA VAL A 255 -12.29 20.86 -15.97
C VAL A 255 -13.37 20.06 -16.70
N GLU A 256 -12.97 19.15 -17.59
CA GLU A 256 -13.90 18.31 -18.33
C GLU A 256 -14.69 17.39 -17.39
N SER A 257 -14.02 16.77 -16.42
CA SER A 257 -14.69 15.98 -15.40
C SER A 257 -15.63 16.82 -14.52
N PHE A 258 -15.27 18.06 -14.18
CA PHE A 258 -16.08 18.88 -13.29
C PHE A 258 -17.41 19.28 -13.96
N PHE A 259 -17.35 19.71 -15.22
CA PHE A 259 -18.50 20.18 -15.99
C PHE A 259 -19.23 19.08 -16.77
N LEU A 260 -18.77 17.82 -16.68
CA LEU A 260 -19.27 16.71 -17.49
C LEU A 260 -19.16 17.00 -19.01
N TRP A 261 -18.05 17.63 -19.40
CA TRP A 261 -17.73 17.87 -20.80
C TRP A 261 -17.15 16.58 -21.40
N GLU A 262 -17.82 16.02 -22.40
CA GLU A 262 -17.43 14.77 -23.07
C GLU A 262 -16.18 14.91 -23.95
N GLY A 263 -15.06 15.31 -23.37
CA GLY A 263 -13.77 15.44 -24.05
C GLY A 263 -12.83 14.26 -23.79
N LEU A 264 -11.61 14.36 -24.34
CA LEU A 264 -10.52 13.40 -24.18
C LEU A 264 -10.15 13.15 -22.71
N GLY A 265 -10.10 14.19 -21.89
CA GLY A 265 -9.70 14.09 -20.48
C GLY A 265 -10.69 13.29 -19.65
N LEU A 266 -12.01 13.57 -19.77
CA LEU A 266 -13.04 12.76 -19.12
C LEU A 266 -13.06 11.33 -19.67
N ALA A 267 -12.94 11.17 -20.99
CA ALA A 267 -12.92 9.85 -21.63
C ALA A 267 -11.72 9.00 -21.19
N ILE A 268 -10.55 9.58 -20.91
CA ILE A 268 -9.39 8.83 -20.37
C ILE A 268 -9.73 8.25 -18.99
N LEU A 269 -10.36 9.03 -18.12
CA LEU A 269 -10.77 8.55 -16.80
C LEU A 269 -11.76 7.38 -16.92
N GLN A 270 -12.74 7.51 -17.81
CA GLN A 270 -13.74 6.46 -18.08
C GLN A 270 -13.12 5.21 -18.70
N ALA A 271 -12.29 5.35 -19.74
CA ALA A 271 -11.62 4.24 -20.40
C ALA A 271 -10.68 3.48 -19.45
N PHE A 272 -10.04 4.20 -18.52
CA PHE A 272 -9.24 3.58 -17.47
C PHE A 272 -10.12 2.75 -16.51
N THR A 273 -11.25 3.29 -16.07
CA THR A 273 -12.19 2.55 -15.19
C THR A 273 -12.82 1.34 -15.87
N LEU A 274 -12.95 1.36 -17.20
CA LEU A 274 -13.46 0.25 -18.01
C LEU A 274 -12.38 -0.75 -18.44
N ASP A 275 -11.13 -0.58 -17.97
CA ASP A 275 -9.97 -1.41 -18.30
C ASP A 275 -9.74 -1.55 -19.83
N MET A 276 -9.83 -0.43 -20.56
CA MET A 276 -9.65 -0.37 -22.02
C MET A 276 -8.28 0.24 -22.38
N PRO A 277 -7.14 -0.51 -22.26
CA PRO A 277 -5.79 0.04 -22.37
C PRO A 277 -5.48 0.63 -23.76
N THR A 278 -6.01 0.04 -24.83
CA THR A 278 -5.85 0.54 -26.21
C THR A 278 -6.55 1.87 -26.43
N LEU A 279 -7.78 2.02 -25.90
CA LEU A 279 -8.50 3.29 -25.95
C LEU A 279 -7.80 4.36 -25.09
N VAL A 280 -7.28 4.01 -23.90
CA VAL A 280 -6.48 4.93 -23.08
C VAL A 280 -5.26 5.42 -23.87
N ALA A 281 -4.55 4.52 -24.56
CA ALA A 281 -3.43 4.89 -25.42
C ALA A 281 -3.85 5.83 -26.57
N ASP A 282 -4.96 5.54 -27.27
CA ASP A 282 -5.50 6.38 -28.33
C ASP A 282 -5.80 7.81 -27.85
N LEU A 283 -6.46 7.94 -26.70
CA LEU A 283 -6.86 9.23 -26.15
C LEU A 283 -5.65 10.05 -25.66
N ILE A 284 -4.64 9.41 -25.08
CA ILE A 284 -3.41 10.08 -24.63
C ILE A 284 -2.55 10.52 -25.82
N VAL A 285 -2.40 9.65 -26.83
CA VAL A 285 -1.73 10.02 -28.08
C VAL A 285 -2.46 11.20 -28.73
N SER A 286 -3.79 11.20 -28.72
CA SER A 286 -4.60 12.31 -29.22
C SER A 286 -4.36 13.62 -28.47
N LEU A 287 -4.21 13.59 -27.14
CA LEU A 287 -3.77 14.75 -26.35
C LEU A 287 -2.36 15.22 -26.76
N GLY A 288 -1.44 14.29 -26.99
CA GLY A 288 -0.10 14.59 -27.50
C GLY A 288 -0.13 15.24 -28.89
N VAL A 289 -0.97 14.74 -29.79
CA VAL A 289 -1.20 15.33 -31.13
C VAL A 289 -1.74 16.75 -30.98
N MET A 290 -2.73 16.96 -30.09
CA MET A 290 -3.27 18.30 -29.82
C MET A 290 -2.17 19.27 -29.36
N PHE A 291 -1.34 18.87 -28.39
CA PHE A 291 -0.22 19.68 -27.93
C PHE A 291 0.75 20.01 -29.06
N LEU A 292 1.14 19.01 -29.86
CA LEU A 292 2.09 19.19 -30.95
C LEU A 292 1.54 20.10 -32.05
N LEU A 293 0.27 19.96 -32.43
CA LEU A 293 -0.37 20.82 -33.43
C LEU A 293 -0.39 22.28 -32.99
N ILE A 294 -0.78 22.54 -31.73
CA ILE A 294 -0.82 23.91 -31.21
C ILE A 294 0.59 24.49 -31.06
N ASN A 295 1.54 23.71 -30.53
CA ASN A 295 2.93 24.15 -30.40
C ASN A 295 3.57 24.43 -31.77
N GLN A 296 3.33 23.58 -32.77
CA GLN A 296 3.77 23.84 -34.15
C GLN A 296 3.13 25.12 -34.71
N GLY A 297 1.85 25.36 -34.42
CA GLY A 297 1.16 26.61 -34.75
C GLY A 297 1.90 27.83 -34.16
N LEU A 298 2.28 27.78 -32.89
CA LEU A 298 3.06 28.86 -32.25
C LEU A 298 4.42 29.05 -32.91
N GLU A 299 5.09 27.95 -33.26
CA GLU A 299 6.38 27.98 -33.96
C GLU A 299 6.31 28.52 -35.38
N ILE A 300 5.16 28.43 -36.06
CA ILE A 300 4.92 29.05 -37.37
C ILE A 300 4.64 30.55 -37.20
N VAL A 301 3.97 30.94 -36.11
CA VAL A 301 3.64 32.34 -35.82
C VAL A 301 4.89 33.16 -35.45
N TYR A 302 5.90 32.58 -34.75
CA TYR A 302 7.11 33.33 -34.38
C TYR A 302 7.88 33.96 -35.56
N PRO A 303 8.24 33.24 -36.64
CA PRO A 303 9.00 33.79 -37.76
C PRO A 303 8.18 34.67 -38.71
N LEU A 304 6.85 34.68 -38.57
CA LEU A 304 5.96 35.61 -39.27
C LEU A 304 5.97 36.99 -38.60
N ILE A 305 6.23 37.05 -37.29
CA ILE A 305 6.19 38.28 -36.51
C ILE A 305 7.58 38.95 -36.43
N ASP A 306 8.65 38.16 -36.26
CA ASP A 306 10.03 38.67 -36.27
C ASP A 306 10.90 38.00 -37.34
N ALA A 307 11.29 38.80 -38.35
CA ALA A 307 12.15 38.38 -39.44
C ALA A 307 13.59 38.05 -39.01
N ARG A 308 14.07 38.50 -37.84
CA ARG A 308 15.41 38.20 -37.34
C ARG A 308 15.54 36.73 -36.90
N LEU A 309 14.46 36.17 -36.35
CA LEU A 309 14.37 34.75 -35.99
C LEU A 309 14.43 33.85 -37.23
N ARG A 310 14.04 34.37 -38.41
CA ARG A 310 14.15 33.66 -39.70
C ARG A 310 15.61 33.38 -40.10
N LYS A 311 16.55 34.25 -39.71
CA LYS A 311 18.01 34.09 -39.98
C LYS A 311 18.72 33.20 -38.97
N GLN A 312 18.30 33.22 -37.70
CA GLN A 312 18.82 32.30 -36.67
C GLN A 312 18.32 30.87 -36.86
N ALA A 313 17.07 30.69 -37.32
CA ALA A 313 16.56 29.36 -37.66
C ALA A 313 17.39 28.69 -38.77
N ALA A 314 17.73 29.44 -39.82
CA ALA A 314 18.58 28.96 -40.92
C ALA A 314 20.03 28.64 -40.46
N ALA A 315 20.61 29.44 -39.56
CA ALA A 315 21.98 29.22 -39.05
C ALA A 315 22.11 28.03 -38.08
N VAL A 316 21.03 27.69 -37.35
CA VAL A 316 20.95 26.46 -36.55
C VAL A 316 20.77 25.23 -37.45
N GLU A 317 20.12 25.40 -38.60
CA GLU A 317 19.89 24.34 -39.59
C GLU A 317 21.19 23.90 -40.28
N ASP A 318 22.10 24.83 -40.59
CA ASP A 318 23.42 24.51 -41.17
C ASP A 318 24.36 23.80 -40.16
N GLN A 319 24.27 24.11 -38.85
CA GLN A 319 25.07 23.45 -37.81
C GLN A 319 24.61 22.03 -37.44
N LEU A 320 23.36 21.68 -37.76
CA LEU A 320 22.79 20.35 -37.48
C LEU A 320 23.08 19.33 -38.60
N ASP A 321 23.40 19.79 -39.82
CA ASP A 321 23.79 18.90 -40.93
C ASP A 321 25.17 18.25 -40.71
N GLU A 322 26.04 18.83 -39.88
CA GLU A 322 27.30 18.20 -39.44
C GLU A 322 27.12 17.16 -38.32
N ALA A 323 25.98 17.16 -37.62
CA ALA A 323 25.77 16.37 -36.39
C ALA A 323 25.19 14.95 -36.62
N TRP A 324 24.83 14.60 -37.86
CA TRP A 324 24.19 13.30 -38.21
C TRP A 324 25.13 12.31 -38.94
N GLN A 325 26.37 12.18 -38.47
CA GLN A 325 27.20 10.98 -38.71
C GLN A 325 27.03 9.97 -37.56
N PRO A 326 27.23 8.66 -37.79
CA PRO A 326 26.40 7.63 -37.17
C PRO A 326 26.65 7.40 -35.67
N LEU A 327 25.53 7.14 -34.99
CA LEU A 327 25.32 6.66 -33.61
C LEU A 327 25.91 5.27 -33.30
N ALA A 328 27.11 4.94 -33.81
CA ALA A 328 27.71 3.62 -33.65
C ALA A 328 29.12 3.70 -33.08
N ALA A 329 29.27 4.02 -31.79
CA ALA A 329 30.37 3.59 -30.91
C ALA A 329 30.39 4.38 -29.59
N VAL A 330 29.43 4.17 -28.69
CA VAL A 330 29.68 4.45 -27.26
C VAL A 330 29.05 3.33 -26.44
N SER A 331 29.89 2.54 -25.78
CA SER A 331 29.49 1.42 -24.96
C SER A 331 28.90 1.91 -23.64
N VAL A 332 27.66 1.50 -23.33
CA VAL A 332 26.96 1.74 -22.05
C VAL A 332 27.82 1.34 -20.84
N LYS A 333 28.78 0.42 -21.03
CA LYS A 333 29.74 -0.05 -20.04
C LYS A 333 30.76 1.03 -19.62
N GLU A 334 31.15 1.92 -20.53
CA GLU A 334 32.11 3.01 -20.26
C GLU A 334 31.44 4.17 -19.50
N ALA A 335 30.17 4.45 -19.79
CA ALA A 335 29.36 5.44 -19.05
C ALA A 335 29.11 5.02 -17.60
N LEU A 336 28.81 3.73 -17.37
CA LEU A 336 28.59 3.17 -16.02
C LEU A 336 29.88 3.11 -15.19
N ALA A 337 31.04 2.90 -15.82
CA ALA A 337 32.34 2.93 -15.15
C ALA A 337 32.69 4.33 -14.63
N GLY A 338 32.39 5.39 -15.39
CA GLY A 338 32.63 6.78 -14.98
C GLY A 338 31.79 7.26 -13.78
N VAL A 339 30.57 6.74 -13.64
CA VAL A 339 29.69 7.02 -12.49
C VAL A 339 30.23 6.37 -11.20
N LYS A 340 30.70 5.13 -11.29
CA LYS A 340 31.23 4.37 -10.14
C LYS A 340 32.55 4.96 -9.63
N GLN A 341 33.41 5.46 -10.53
CA GLN A 341 34.66 6.13 -10.19
C GLN A 341 34.44 7.53 -9.59
N SER A 342 33.39 8.24 -10.03
CA SER A 342 33.02 9.57 -9.51
C SER A 342 32.43 9.52 -8.09
N LEU A 343 31.70 8.46 -7.75
CA LEU A 343 31.11 8.28 -6.40
C LEU A 343 32.17 7.93 -5.33
N ALA A 344 33.21 7.19 -5.69
CA ALA A 344 34.33 6.86 -4.79
C ALA A 344 35.27 8.06 -4.56
N GLY A 345 35.48 8.91 -5.58
CA GLY A 345 36.27 10.15 -5.45
C GLY A 345 35.58 11.23 -4.60
N TYR A 346 34.25 11.26 -4.61
CA TYR A 346 33.43 12.20 -3.85
C TYR A 346 33.54 11.98 -2.33
N TRP A 347 33.55 10.72 -1.88
CA TRP A 347 33.72 10.37 -0.46
C TRP A 347 35.11 10.72 0.09
N ASN A 348 36.16 10.60 -0.74
CA ASN A 348 37.53 10.97 -0.35
C ASN A 348 37.83 12.49 -0.44
N GLN A 349 36.98 13.29 -1.11
CA GLN A 349 37.06 14.75 -1.09
C GLN A 349 36.31 15.38 0.09
N LEU A 350 35.29 14.71 0.63
CA LEU A 350 34.58 15.12 1.84
C LEU A 350 35.46 15.14 3.11
N THR A 351 36.62 14.48 3.08
CA THR A 351 37.55 14.35 4.21
C THR A 351 38.80 15.23 4.12
N ARG A 352 39.01 15.99 3.02
CA ARG A 352 40.18 16.88 2.89
C ARG A 352 39.88 18.30 3.38
N GLY A 353 40.45 18.65 4.52
CA GLY A 353 40.39 19.99 5.11
C GLY A 353 41.02 21.05 4.23
N TRP A 354 40.24 22.06 3.83
CA TRP A 354 40.77 23.31 3.30
C TRP A 354 41.29 24.19 4.45
N SER A 355 42.57 24.58 4.38
CA SER A 355 43.15 25.55 5.30
C SER A 355 42.47 26.91 5.12
N ARG A 356 41.79 27.39 6.16
CA ARG A 356 41.37 28.78 6.27
C ARG A 356 42.63 29.67 6.23
N LYS A 357 42.71 30.58 5.26
CA LYS A 357 43.57 31.77 5.44
C LYS A 357 43.08 32.51 6.69
N PRO A 358 43.97 32.97 7.58
CA PRO A 358 43.57 33.70 8.77
C PRO A 358 42.83 34.96 8.37
N ALA A 359 41.62 35.14 8.91
CA ALA A 359 40.82 36.33 8.68
C ALA A 359 41.56 37.54 9.25
N ARG A 360 41.86 38.51 8.39
CA ARG A 360 42.44 39.80 8.79
C ARG A 360 41.48 40.49 9.78
N ALA A 361 42.00 41.09 10.84
CA ALA A 361 41.20 41.83 11.81
C ALA A 361 40.37 42.92 11.08
N PRO A 362 39.04 43.00 11.31
CA PRO A 362 38.17 43.93 10.59
C PRO A 362 38.55 45.38 10.91
N ARG A 363 38.70 46.21 9.88
CA ARG A 363 38.92 47.65 10.04
C ARG A 363 37.62 48.33 10.45
N ALA A 364 37.67 49.52 11.04
CA ALA A 364 36.48 50.29 11.41
C ALA A 364 35.51 50.50 10.21
N GLU A 365 36.06 50.68 9.01
CA GLU A 365 35.31 50.79 7.75
C GLU A 365 34.55 49.49 7.39
N ASP A 366 35.12 48.32 7.68
CA ASP A 366 34.49 47.01 7.44
C ASP A 366 33.27 46.81 8.37
N VAL A 367 33.36 47.31 9.60
CA VAL A 367 32.27 47.26 10.59
C VAL A 367 31.14 48.20 10.21
N GLU A 368 31.45 49.41 9.74
CA GLU A 368 30.45 50.37 9.28
C GLU A 368 29.76 49.91 8.00
N TYR A 369 30.51 49.37 7.03
CA TYR A 369 29.98 48.74 5.83
C TYR A 369 29.04 47.58 6.18
N ALA A 370 29.46 46.67 7.08
CA ALA A 370 28.63 45.56 7.54
C ALA A 370 27.35 46.04 8.24
N ARG A 371 27.39 47.15 8.99
CA ARG A 371 26.21 47.75 9.62
C ARG A 371 25.26 48.36 8.60
N LYS A 372 25.78 49.07 7.58
CA LYS A 372 25.00 49.62 6.46
C LYS A 372 24.39 48.51 5.62
N GLU A 373 25.13 47.44 5.35
CA GLU A 373 24.66 46.26 4.63
C GLU A 373 23.57 45.50 5.40
N ARG A 374 23.74 45.27 6.71
CA ARG A 374 22.69 44.69 7.57
C ARG A 374 21.42 45.54 7.59
N LYS A 375 21.55 46.87 7.68
CA LYS A 375 20.39 47.77 7.60
C LYS A 375 19.70 47.72 6.23
N ARG A 376 20.46 47.63 5.14
CA ARG A 376 19.90 47.47 3.78
C ARG A 376 19.14 46.15 3.66
N ILE A 377 19.70 45.05 4.14
CA ILE A 377 19.08 43.72 4.12
C ILE A 377 17.80 43.71 4.97
N ALA A 378 17.87 44.22 6.20
CA ALA A 378 16.70 44.29 7.08
C ALA A 378 15.58 45.16 6.48
N ARG A 379 15.95 46.30 5.89
CA ARG A 379 14.98 47.17 5.20
C ARG A 379 14.35 46.45 4.01
N ALA A 380 15.16 45.84 3.14
CA ALA A 380 14.68 45.09 1.98
C ALA A 380 13.74 43.93 2.36
N GLY A 381 13.99 43.27 3.50
CA GLY A 381 13.10 42.23 4.03
C GLY A 381 11.76 42.78 4.50
N VAL A 382 11.76 43.81 5.34
CA VAL A 382 10.54 44.34 5.97
C VAL A 382 9.67 45.17 5.00
N THR A 383 10.28 45.84 4.02
CA THR A 383 9.51 46.63 3.02
C THR A 383 8.88 45.77 1.93
N ASN A 384 9.27 44.49 1.83
CA ASN A 384 8.76 43.56 0.84
C ASN A 384 7.48 42.87 1.37
N LEU A 385 6.33 43.47 1.06
CA LEU A 385 5.03 42.99 1.53
C LEU A 385 4.74 41.53 1.14
N PRO A 386 5.00 41.08 -0.12
CA PRO A 386 4.91 39.66 -0.46
C PRO A 386 5.78 38.74 0.40
N LEU A 387 7.01 39.13 0.73
CA LEU A 387 7.88 38.31 1.57
C LEU A 387 7.33 38.18 2.99
N VAL A 388 6.93 39.29 3.63
CA VAL A 388 6.40 39.28 5.00
C VAL A 388 5.08 38.51 5.06
N GLY A 389 4.14 38.80 4.17
CA GLY A 389 2.85 38.12 4.11
C GLY A 389 3.02 36.62 3.84
N GLY A 390 3.85 36.27 2.84
CA GLY A 390 4.16 34.88 2.53
C GLY A 390 4.83 34.15 3.70
N SER A 391 5.80 34.76 4.37
CA SER A 391 6.44 34.16 5.55
C SER A 391 5.47 33.93 6.70
N LEU A 392 4.55 34.85 6.98
CA LEU A 392 3.51 34.66 8.00
C LEU A 392 2.58 33.49 7.64
N MET A 393 2.15 33.40 6.37
CA MET A 393 1.31 32.29 5.90
C MET A 393 2.04 30.95 5.98
N ILE A 394 3.31 30.88 5.58
CA ILE A 394 4.12 29.66 5.70
C ILE A 394 4.30 29.26 7.15
N LEU A 395 4.55 30.20 8.06
CA LEU A 395 4.63 29.91 9.50
C LEU A 395 3.30 29.38 10.05
N ALA A 396 2.16 29.93 9.60
CA ALA A 396 0.85 29.42 9.97
C ALA A 396 0.62 27.99 9.46
N LEU A 397 1.02 27.68 8.22
CA LEU A 397 0.93 26.32 7.66
C LEU A 397 1.86 25.33 8.35
N LEU A 398 3.07 25.74 8.73
CA LEU A 398 3.97 24.91 9.53
C LEU A 398 3.39 24.66 10.93
N GLY A 399 2.80 25.68 11.55
CA GLY A 399 2.05 25.54 12.80
C GLY A 399 0.90 24.54 12.66
N LEU A 400 0.13 24.63 11.58
CA LEU A 400 -0.96 23.70 11.26
C LEU A 400 -0.45 22.27 11.03
N ALA A 401 0.66 22.09 10.33
CA ALA A 401 1.24 20.77 10.07
C ALA A 401 1.77 20.08 11.34
N ILE A 402 2.30 20.85 12.28
CA ILE A 402 2.90 20.33 13.52
C ILE A 402 1.84 20.17 14.63
N PHE A 403 1.01 21.19 14.84
CA PHE A 403 0.08 21.28 15.95
C PHE A 403 -1.38 21.03 15.55
N GLY A 404 -1.71 20.87 14.26
CA GLY A 404 -3.09 20.76 13.78
C GLY A 404 -3.89 19.64 14.47
N ALA A 405 -3.27 18.49 14.70
CA ALA A 405 -3.87 17.38 15.46
C ALA A 405 -4.29 17.78 16.89
N GLN A 406 -3.52 18.65 17.54
CA GLN A 406 -3.78 19.12 18.91
C GLN A 406 -4.79 20.28 18.96
N MET A 407 -5.15 20.85 17.80
CA MET A 407 -6.10 21.97 17.73
C MET A 407 -7.57 21.51 17.74
N THR A 408 -7.81 20.20 17.72
CA THR A 408 -9.14 19.59 17.83
C THR A 408 -9.15 18.55 18.94
N ALA A 409 -10.28 18.40 19.62
CA ALA A 409 -10.51 17.31 20.56
C ALA A 409 -11.20 16.10 19.90
N ALA A 410 -11.72 16.27 18.67
CA ALA A 410 -12.42 15.22 17.93
C ALA A 410 -11.42 14.30 17.22
N ASP A 411 -11.67 12.99 17.31
CA ASP A 411 -10.88 11.97 16.61
C ASP A 411 -11.28 11.94 15.12
N PRO A 412 -10.33 12.12 14.17
CA PRO A 412 -10.63 12.06 12.73
C PRO A 412 -11.15 10.69 12.26
N PHE A 413 -11.00 9.63 13.07
CA PHE A 413 -11.45 8.28 12.76
C PHE A 413 -12.80 7.93 13.41
N GLU A 414 -13.37 8.82 14.22
CA GLU A 414 -14.66 8.62 14.87
C GLU A 414 -15.82 8.94 13.91
N SER A 415 -16.65 7.92 13.61
CA SER A 415 -17.80 8.02 12.72
C SER A 415 -19.11 8.13 13.52
N HIS A 416 -19.93 9.12 13.18
CA HIS A 416 -21.25 9.33 13.80
C HIS A 416 -22.36 8.96 12.83
N ASN A 417 -23.19 7.98 13.21
CA ASN A 417 -24.35 7.56 12.41
C ASN A 417 -25.54 8.50 12.66
N ILE A 418 -26.75 7.97 12.77
CA ILE A 418 -27.96 8.78 12.98
C ILE A 418 -27.88 9.50 14.33
N MET A 419 -28.04 10.83 14.32
CA MET A 419 -28.02 11.66 15.52
C MET A 419 -29.26 12.53 15.63
N ILE A 420 -29.64 12.83 16.87
CA ILE A 420 -30.70 13.78 17.16
C ILE A 420 -30.06 15.14 17.39
N ILE A 421 -30.15 16.03 16.41
CA ILE A 421 -29.64 17.40 16.47
C ILE A 421 -30.84 18.32 16.58
N GLU A 422 -30.91 19.12 17.65
CA GLU A 422 -32.01 20.05 17.93
C GLU A 422 -33.42 19.39 17.95
N GLY A 423 -33.50 18.12 18.36
CA GLY A 423 -34.75 17.37 18.47
C GLY A 423 -35.27 16.77 17.15
N GLN A 424 -34.50 16.88 16.06
CA GLN A 424 -34.78 16.27 14.76
C GLN A 424 -33.75 15.17 14.46
N VAL A 425 -34.19 14.09 13.81
CA VAL A 425 -33.32 12.95 13.43
C VAL A 425 -32.63 13.27 12.11
N TYR A 426 -31.30 13.36 12.14
CA TYR A 426 -30.46 13.58 10.96
C TYR A 426 -29.50 12.40 10.77
N GLY A 427 -29.24 12.03 9.52
CA GLY A 427 -28.15 11.12 9.14
C GLY A 427 -27.00 11.88 8.48
N PRO A 428 -25.77 11.34 8.48
CA PRO A 428 -24.64 11.95 7.81
C PRO A 428 -24.87 12.03 6.28
N PRO A 429 -24.23 12.98 5.57
CA PRO A 429 -23.34 14.02 6.10
C PRO A 429 -24.09 15.15 6.81
N PHE A 430 -23.63 15.49 8.01
CA PHE A 430 -24.17 16.56 8.83
C PHE A 430 -23.70 17.93 8.32
N GLU A 431 -24.63 18.88 8.26
CA GLU A 431 -24.30 20.27 7.96
C GLU A 431 -23.54 20.94 9.11
N PRO A 432 -22.78 22.03 8.84
CA PRO A 432 -22.11 22.79 9.88
C PRO A 432 -23.09 23.23 10.98
N SER A 433 -22.83 22.77 12.21
CA SER A 433 -23.69 22.95 13.38
C SER A 433 -22.85 23.18 14.64
N SER A 434 -23.49 23.33 15.80
CA SER A 434 -22.80 23.43 17.09
C SER A 434 -22.08 22.14 17.51
N VAL A 435 -22.51 20.98 16.97
CA VAL A 435 -21.89 19.67 17.18
C VAL A 435 -20.71 19.47 16.22
N PHE A 436 -20.91 19.75 14.93
CA PHE A 436 -19.85 19.70 13.92
C PHE A 436 -19.59 21.09 13.33
N ALA A 437 -18.56 21.78 13.81
CA ALA A 437 -18.29 23.16 13.41
C ALA A 437 -18.10 23.33 11.88
N TRP A 438 -17.47 22.35 11.23
CA TRP A 438 -17.24 22.34 9.76
C TRP A 438 -18.15 21.32 9.03
N GLY A 439 -19.12 20.74 9.74
CA GLY A 439 -19.94 19.63 9.25
C GLY A 439 -19.20 18.27 9.30
N SER A 440 -19.88 17.21 8.87
CA SER A 440 -19.30 15.87 8.76
C SER A 440 -19.18 15.43 7.30
N ASP A 441 -18.35 14.41 7.04
CA ASP A 441 -18.37 13.67 5.78
C ASP A 441 -19.54 12.67 5.72
N ALA A 442 -19.65 11.95 4.60
CA ALA A 442 -20.71 10.97 4.37
C ALA A 442 -20.65 9.76 5.34
N LEU A 443 -19.54 9.55 6.04
CA LEU A 443 -19.38 8.54 7.08
C LEU A 443 -19.60 9.12 8.50
N GLY A 444 -20.02 10.39 8.62
CA GLY A 444 -20.25 11.03 9.91
C GLY A 444 -18.99 11.44 10.65
N ARG A 445 -17.83 11.51 9.97
CA ARG A 445 -16.56 11.96 10.56
C ARG A 445 -16.44 13.47 10.52
N ASP A 446 -15.88 14.08 11.56
CA ASP A 446 -15.73 15.53 11.64
C ASP A 446 -14.72 16.07 10.59
N ILE A 447 -15.21 16.93 9.69
CA ILE A 447 -14.39 17.56 8.64
C ILE A 447 -13.30 18.44 9.25
N GLN A 448 -13.57 19.08 10.39
CA GLN A 448 -12.56 19.89 11.08
C GLN A 448 -11.39 19.01 11.51
N ALA A 449 -11.67 17.90 12.17
CA ALA A 449 -10.65 16.95 12.59
C ALA A 449 -9.86 16.40 11.40
N LEU A 450 -10.56 15.98 10.34
CA LEU A 450 -9.95 15.43 9.13
C LEU A 450 -9.03 16.44 8.42
N VAL A 451 -9.45 17.70 8.27
CA VAL A 451 -8.66 18.73 7.58
C VAL A 451 -7.44 19.15 8.40
N LEU A 452 -7.59 19.29 9.72
CA LEU A 452 -6.49 19.67 10.61
C LEU A 452 -5.43 18.56 10.71
N HIS A 453 -5.85 17.30 10.84
CA HIS A 453 -4.93 16.16 10.81
C HIS A 453 -4.30 15.96 9.43
N GLY A 454 -5.06 16.23 8.36
CA GLY A 454 -4.61 16.05 6.98
C GLY A 454 -3.54 17.04 6.52
N ALA A 455 -3.44 18.20 7.17
CA ALA A 455 -2.44 19.21 6.85
C ALA A 455 -1.01 18.65 6.88
N ARG A 456 -0.72 17.81 7.88
CA ARG A 456 0.58 17.17 8.06
C ARG A 456 0.94 16.26 6.88
N GLN A 457 0.00 15.41 6.46
CA GLN A 457 0.22 14.44 5.39
C GLN A 457 0.38 15.14 4.04
N THR A 458 -0.51 16.07 3.71
CA THR A 458 -0.47 16.77 2.42
C THR A 458 0.79 17.64 2.27
N LEU A 459 1.15 18.41 3.31
CA LEU A 459 2.32 19.30 3.25
C LEU A 459 3.65 18.52 3.26
N SER A 460 3.75 17.42 3.99
CA SER A 460 4.96 16.58 3.97
C SER A 460 5.15 15.88 2.63
N LEU A 461 4.09 15.29 2.07
CA LEU A 461 4.10 14.69 0.73
C LEU A 461 4.55 15.71 -0.32
N ALA A 462 3.96 16.91 -0.31
CA ALA A 462 4.32 17.97 -1.25
C ALA A 462 5.79 18.42 -1.10
N LEU A 463 6.28 18.54 0.14
CA LEU A 463 7.66 18.91 0.42
C LEU A 463 8.66 17.88 -0.12
N PHE A 464 8.44 16.60 0.14
CA PHE A 464 9.35 15.54 -0.33
C PHE A 464 9.32 15.39 -1.84
N ALA A 465 8.14 15.48 -2.46
CA ALA A 465 8.02 15.46 -3.91
C ALA A 465 8.73 16.65 -4.56
N MET A 466 8.58 17.86 -4.00
CA MET A 466 9.29 19.06 -4.46
C MET A 466 10.81 18.91 -4.33
N LEU A 467 11.31 18.46 -3.17
CA LEU A 467 12.74 18.26 -2.95
C LEU A 467 13.32 17.23 -3.93
N ALA A 468 12.63 16.10 -4.13
CA ALA A 468 13.05 15.08 -5.09
C ALA A 468 13.12 15.63 -6.52
N ARG A 469 12.09 16.37 -6.96
CA ARG A 469 12.05 17.03 -8.28
C ARG A 469 13.22 18.00 -8.47
N VAL A 470 13.46 18.88 -7.48
CA VAL A 470 14.53 19.89 -7.55
C VAL A 470 15.90 19.25 -7.55
N MET A 471 16.14 18.24 -6.70
CA MET A 471 17.41 17.53 -6.67
C MET A 471 17.69 16.81 -8.00
N LEU A 472 16.71 16.11 -8.55
CA LEU A 472 16.85 15.40 -9.83
C LEU A 472 17.06 16.38 -10.98
N GLY A 473 16.22 17.42 -11.07
CA GLY A 473 16.30 18.43 -12.13
C GLY A 473 17.60 19.22 -12.08
N LEU A 474 18.08 19.59 -10.89
CA LEU A 474 19.37 20.25 -10.69
C LEU A 474 20.53 19.37 -11.14
N ALA A 475 20.55 18.09 -10.75
CA ALA A 475 21.60 17.16 -11.11
C ALA A 475 21.66 16.93 -12.64
N ILE A 476 20.53 16.60 -13.26
CA ILE A 476 20.44 16.33 -14.70
C ILE A 476 20.71 17.61 -15.51
N GLY A 477 20.13 18.74 -15.10
CA GLY A 477 20.29 20.02 -15.79
C GLY A 477 21.73 20.53 -15.77
N MET A 478 22.44 20.41 -14.64
CA MET A 478 23.86 20.76 -14.55
C MET A 478 24.72 19.90 -15.45
N ALA A 479 24.47 18.58 -15.46
CA ALA A 479 25.16 17.64 -16.33
C ALA A 479 24.93 17.98 -17.81
N ALA A 480 23.67 18.09 -18.24
CA ALA A 480 23.31 18.38 -19.63
C ALA A 480 23.86 19.73 -20.10
N GLY A 481 23.79 20.77 -19.26
CA GLY A 481 24.32 22.09 -19.59
C GLY A 481 25.85 22.12 -19.68
N TRP A 482 26.55 21.33 -18.85
CA TRP A 482 28.00 21.23 -18.90
C TRP A 482 28.48 20.55 -20.18
N TRP A 483 27.88 19.41 -20.52
CA TRP A 483 28.14 18.64 -21.73
C TRP A 483 27.21 19.03 -22.89
N ARG A 484 27.03 20.34 -23.09
CA ARG A 484 26.26 20.89 -24.22
C ARG A 484 26.70 20.25 -25.55
N HIS A 485 25.73 19.86 -26.38
CA HIS A 485 25.90 19.15 -27.65
C HIS A 485 26.33 17.67 -27.58
N SER A 486 26.53 17.11 -26.38
CA SER A 486 26.76 15.67 -26.22
C SER A 486 25.49 14.84 -26.50
N TRP A 487 25.67 13.53 -26.69
CA TRP A 487 24.55 12.58 -26.77
C TRP A 487 23.65 12.64 -25.52
N PHE A 488 24.25 12.86 -24.33
CA PHE A 488 23.50 12.98 -23.08
C PHE A 488 22.64 14.24 -23.06
N ASP A 489 23.17 15.38 -23.52
CA ASP A 489 22.42 16.62 -23.66
C ASP A 489 21.25 16.47 -24.65
N GLN A 490 21.47 15.79 -25.77
CA GLN A 490 20.43 15.50 -26.76
C GLN A 490 19.36 14.56 -26.21
N LEU A 491 19.74 13.50 -25.49
CA LEU A 491 18.81 12.59 -24.83
C LEU A 491 17.98 13.30 -23.76
N VAL A 492 18.60 14.09 -22.89
CA VAL A 492 17.90 14.89 -21.87
C VAL A 492 16.95 15.88 -22.52
N SER A 493 17.39 16.61 -23.54
CA SER A 493 16.54 17.56 -24.26
C SER A 493 15.38 16.87 -24.99
N GLY A 494 15.62 15.69 -25.56
CA GLY A 494 14.60 14.84 -26.17
C GLY A 494 13.55 14.38 -25.16
N LEU A 495 13.99 13.87 -24.01
CA LEU A 495 13.11 13.49 -22.91
C LEU A 495 12.28 14.67 -22.40
N ILE A 496 12.90 15.83 -22.17
CA ILE A 496 12.18 17.05 -21.76
C ILE A 496 11.10 17.42 -22.78
N ASN A 497 11.38 17.31 -24.08
CA ASN A 497 10.38 17.60 -25.11
C ASN A 497 9.21 16.60 -25.11
N VAL A 498 9.49 15.31 -24.88
CA VAL A 498 8.45 14.28 -24.71
C VAL A 498 7.61 14.57 -23.47
N TRP A 499 8.26 14.85 -22.34
CA TRP A 499 7.59 15.19 -21.08
C TRP A 499 6.71 16.43 -21.18
N ALA A 500 7.23 17.46 -21.86
CA ALA A 500 6.52 18.72 -22.05
C ALA A 500 5.26 18.60 -22.93
N ALA A 501 5.15 17.52 -23.71
CA ALA A 501 4.00 17.21 -24.55
C ALA A 501 2.93 16.37 -23.85
N PHE A 502 3.27 15.72 -22.74
CA PHE A 502 2.38 14.85 -22.00
C PHE A 502 1.62 15.64 -20.91
N PRO A 503 0.29 15.50 -20.78
CA PRO A 503 -0.45 16.09 -19.67
C PRO A 503 0.04 15.56 -18.31
N VAL A 504 0.67 16.44 -17.53
CA VAL A 504 1.33 16.13 -16.25
C VAL A 504 0.40 15.40 -15.27
N THR A 505 -0.87 15.82 -15.18
CA THR A 505 -1.90 15.20 -14.32
C THR A 505 -2.20 13.76 -14.72
N VAL A 506 -2.51 13.53 -16.00
CA VAL A 506 -2.81 12.19 -16.53
C VAL A 506 -1.61 11.26 -16.35
N PHE A 507 -0.40 11.74 -16.60
CA PHE A 507 0.79 10.90 -16.45
C PHE A 507 1.09 10.56 -14.99
N ALA A 508 0.97 11.55 -14.09
CA ALA A 508 1.15 11.33 -12.67
C ALA A 508 0.14 10.29 -12.18
N MET A 509 -1.13 10.41 -12.58
CA MET A 509 -2.17 9.41 -12.33
C MET A 509 -1.77 8.02 -12.82
N LEU A 510 -1.30 7.89 -14.07
CA LEU A 510 -0.88 6.60 -14.63
C LEU A 510 0.27 5.97 -13.83
N ILE A 511 1.29 6.74 -13.43
CA ILE A 511 2.39 6.20 -12.61
C ILE A 511 1.89 5.82 -11.21
N ILE A 512 1.04 6.64 -10.61
CA ILE A 512 0.51 6.38 -9.26
C ILE A 512 -0.30 5.09 -9.24
N LEU A 513 -1.20 4.94 -10.20
CA LEU A 513 -1.96 3.71 -10.41
C LEU A 513 -1.03 2.55 -10.78
N SER A 514 0.08 2.83 -11.48
CA SER A 514 0.98 1.78 -11.93
C SER A 514 1.83 1.15 -10.85
N LEU A 515 2.33 1.98 -9.94
CA LEU A 515 3.12 1.52 -8.82
C LEU A 515 2.25 1.00 -7.66
N GLY A 516 0.93 1.12 -7.77
CA GLY A 516 -0.05 0.74 -6.75
C GLY A 516 -0.23 1.85 -5.71
N ILE A 517 -1.42 2.44 -5.65
CA ILE A 517 -1.74 3.55 -4.75
C ILE A 517 -1.57 3.14 -3.27
N GLU A 518 -1.80 1.86 -2.97
CA GLU A 518 -1.68 1.24 -1.65
C GLU A 518 -0.26 1.25 -1.09
N ARG A 519 0.79 1.36 -1.94
CA ARG A 519 2.20 1.43 -1.48
C ARG A 519 2.57 2.78 -0.84
N GLY A 520 1.59 3.66 -0.65
CA GLY A 520 1.69 4.86 0.18
C GLY A 520 2.49 6.00 -0.44
N ILE A 521 3.09 6.83 0.42
CA ILE A 521 3.61 8.16 0.06
C ILE A 521 4.74 8.11 -0.97
N ASN A 522 5.52 7.02 -0.97
CA ASN A 522 6.67 6.84 -1.85
C ASN A 522 6.26 6.83 -3.33
N VAL A 523 5.09 6.25 -3.66
CA VAL A 523 4.59 6.18 -5.03
C VAL A 523 4.29 7.58 -5.58
N PHE A 524 3.63 8.42 -4.78
CA PHE A 524 3.35 9.81 -5.15
C PHE A 524 4.65 10.61 -5.33
N ILE A 525 5.63 10.44 -4.44
CA ILE A 525 6.94 11.10 -4.55
C ILE A 525 7.65 10.70 -5.85
N ILE A 526 7.68 9.40 -6.17
CA ILE A 526 8.31 8.88 -7.41
C ILE A 526 7.57 9.42 -8.64
N ALA A 527 6.24 9.27 -8.68
CA ALA A 527 5.43 9.74 -9.80
C ALA A 527 5.68 11.22 -10.05
N PHE A 528 5.61 12.03 -8.99
CA PHE A 528 5.83 13.46 -9.10
C PHE A 528 7.25 13.78 -9.54
N CYS A 529 8.26 13.12 -8.98
CA CYS A 529 9.66 13.31 -9.39
C CYS A 529 9.84 13.05 -10.89
N VAL A 530 9.29 11.94 -11.40
CA VAL A 530 9.38 11.55 -12.82
C VAL A 530 8.65 12.55 -13.74
N VAL A 531 7.52 13.11 -13.31
CA VAL A 531 6.74 14.01 -14.18
C VAL A 531 7.30 15.46 -14.16
N GLY A 532 7.85 15.93 -13.04
CA GLY A 532 8.17 17.36 -12.83
C GLY A 532 9.62 17.79 -13.03
N TRP A 533 10.58 16.87 -13.18
CA TRP A 533 12.01 17.22 -13.21
C TRP A 533 12.44 18.03 -14.44
N GLY A 534 11.71 17.91 -15.55
CA GLY A 534 12.11 18.47 -16.85
C GLY A 534 12.20 19.99 -16.88
N GLU A 535 11.25 20.70 -16.26
CA GLU A 535 11.21 22.17 -16.22
C GLU A 535 12.43 22.74 -15.46
N ILE A 536 12.71 22.17 -14.30
CA ILE A 536 13.87 22.53 -13.46
C ILE A 536 15.18 22.21 -14.20
N ALA A 537 15.27 21.03 -14.81
CA ALA A 537 16.45 20.63 -15.58
C ALA A 537 16.71 21.56 -16.77
N GLN A 538 15.67 21.96 -17.50
CA GLN A 538 15.79 22.88 -18.63
C GLN A 538 16.28 24.26 -18.19
N PHE A 539 15.75 24.78 -17.07
CA PHE A 539 16.18 26.05 -16.51
C PHE A 539 17.65 25.99 -16.05
N VAL A 540 18.00 25.00 -15.22
CA VAL A 540 19.35 24.82 -14.70
C VAL A 540 20.35 24.63 -15.84
N ARG A 541 20.00 23.83 -16.84
CA ARG A 541 20.79 23.64 -18.06
C ARG A 541 21.07 24.96 -18.76
N GLY A 542 20.03 25.79 -18.96
CA GLY A 542 20.16 27.11 -19.59
C GLY A 542 21.12 28.02 -18.81
N GLN A 543 21.02 28.05 -17.49
CA GLN A 543 21.90 28.82 -16.62
C GLN A 543 23.36 28.33 -16.69
N VAL A 544 23.58 27.02 -16.68
CA VAL A 544 24.93 26.43 -16.79
C VAL A 544 25.58 26.79 -18.13
N ILE A 545 24.82 26.72 -19.23
CA ILE A 545 25.29 27.11 -20.56
C ILE A 545 25.66 28.60 -20.58
N ALA A 546 24.86 29.45 -19.94
CA ALA A 546 25.10 30.90 -19.89
C ALA A 546 26.33 31.26 -19.02
N GLN A 547 26.58 30.51 -17.94
CA GLN A 547 27.71 30.76 -17.02
C GLN A 547 29.02 30.10 -17.45
N LYS A 548 28.96 29.05 -18.28
CA LYS A 548 30.15 28.33 -18.78
C LYS A 548 31.22 29.23 -19.43
N PRO A 549 30.90 30.24 -20.25
CA PRO A 549 31.89 31.15 -20.86
C PRO A 549 32.34 32.30 -19.94
N ALA A 550 32.00 32.29 -18.64
CA ALA A 550 32.37 33.39 -17.76
C ALA A 550 33.87 33.37 -17.40
N LEU A 551 34.49 34.56 -17.33
CA LEU A 551 35.94 34.73 -17.07
C LEU A 551 36.43 34.03 -15.79
N TYR A 552 35.60 33.95 -14.75
CA TYR A 552 35.97 33.27 -13.51
C TYR A 552 36.06 31.74 -13.66
N ILE A 553 35.34 31.16 -14.62
CA ILE A 553 35.42 29.73 -14.96
C ILE A 553 36.70 29.46 -15.76
N GLU A 554 37.05 30.34 -16.69
CA GLU A 554 38.31 30.27 -17.45
C GLU A 554 39.52 30.35 -16.50
N ALA A 555 39.50 31.30 -15.57
CA ALA A 555 40.53 31.42 -14.54
C ALA A 555 40.64 30.16 -13.66
N ALA A 556 39.51 29.58 -13.23
CA ALA A 556 39.51 28.35 -12.45
C ALA A 556 40.12 27.17 -13.23
N ARG A 557 39.84 27.06 -14.53
CA ARG A 557 40.45 26.06 -15.42
C ARG A 557 41.96 26.28 -15.58
N SER A 558 42.40 27.53 -15.75
CA SER A 558 43.83 27.87 -15.87
C SER A 558 44.63 27.52 -14.60
N VAL A 559 43.97 27.49 -13.43
CA VAL A 559 44.56 27.10 -12.14
C VAL A 559 44.47 25.57 -11.91
N GLY A 560 43.90 24.81 -12.83
CA GLY A 560 43.84 23.34 -12.79
C GLY A 560 42.61 22.76 -12.08
N ALA A 561 41.55 23.54 -11.86
CA ALA A 561 40.31 23.02 -11.26
C ALA A 561 39.62 22.00 -12.19
N GLY A 562 39.31 20.81 -11.68
CA GLY A 562 38.60 19.78 -12.41
C GLY A 562 37.12 20.11 -12.64
N THR A 563 36.48 19.47 -13.64
CA THR A 563 35.07 19.66 -14.01
C THR A 563 34.11 19.60 -12.81
N GLY A 564 34.20 18.55 -11.98
CA GLY A 564 33.34 18.40 -10.80
C GLY A 564 33.55 19.51 -9.77
N GLN A 565 34.78 19.98 -9.60
CA GLN A 565 35.12 21.08 -8.71
C GLN A 565 34.57 22.41 -9.21
N ILE A 566 34.62 22.65 -10.52
CA ILE A 566 34.02 23.84 -11.13
C ILE A 566 32.50 23.82 -10.98
N LEU A 567 31.86 22.68 -11.25
CA LEU A 567 30.41 22.53 -11.13
C LEU A 567 29.93 22.76 -9.69
N THR A 568 30.60 22.16 -8.71
CA THR A 568 30.17 22.21 -7.29
C THR A 568 30.59 23.49 -6.56
N ASN A 569 31.78 24.04 -6.84
CA ASN A 569 32.31 25.20 -6.10
C ASN A 569 32.12 26.54 -6.81
N HIS A 570 31.80 26.55 -8.10
CA HIS A 570 31.67 27.80 -8.87
C HIS A 570 30.28 27.95 -9.50
N ILE A 571 29.76 26.92 -10.17
CA ILE A 571 28.45 27.00 -10.84
C ILE A 571 27.31 26.81 -9.85
N LEU A 572 27.28 25.72 -9.09
CA LEU A 572 26.18 25.42 -8.16
C LEU A 572 25.89 26.57 -7.17
N PRO A 573 26.88 27.23 -6.53
CA PRO A 573 26.62 28.35 -5.63
C PRO A 573 25.98 29.55 -6.34
N HIS A 574 26.28 29.74 -7.63
CA HIS A 574 25.67 30.78 -8.46
C HIS A 574 24.21 30.46 -8.82
N LEU A 575 23.86 29.17 -8.88
CA LEU A 575 22.50 28.72 -9.22
C LEU A 575 21.55 28.72 -8.03
N ILE A 576 22.05 28.56 -6.79
CA ILE A 576 21.23 28.43 -5.59
C ILE A 576 20.17 29.52 -5.43
N PRO A 577 20.46 30.83 -5.61
CA PRO A 577 19.43 31.86 -5.44
C PRO A 577 18.22 31.61 -6.35
N SER A 578 18.46 31.27 -7.61
CA SER A 578 17.42 31.00 -8.60
C SER A 578 16.72 29.66 -8.36
N VAL A 579 17.48 28.62 -8.01
CA VAL A 579 16.94 27.29 -7.70
C VAL A 579 16.09 27.32 -6.42
N LEU A 580 16.47 28.13 -5.44
CA LEU A 580 15.69 28.30 -4.21
C LEU A 580 14.34 28.95 -4.49
N VAL A 581 14.31 30.05 -5.24
CA VAL A 581 13.05 30.69 -5.65
C VAL A 581 12.19 29.73 -6.45
N MET A 582 12.80 28.99 -7.38
CA MET A 582 12.11 27.98 -8.18
C MET A 582 11.53 26.87 -7.30
N ALA A 583 12.31 26.31 -6.38
CA ALA A 583 11.86 25.27 -5.46
C ALA A 583 10.62 25.70 -4.64
N VAL A 584 10.59 26.96 -4.19
CA VAL A 584 9.44 27.53 -3.48
C VAL A 584 8.20 27.62 -4.37
N MET A 585 8.36 28.07 -5.62
CA MET A 585 7.25 28.13 -6.57
C MET A 585 6.77 26.73 -7.01
N GLU A 586 7.70 25.79 -7.14
CA GLU A 586 7.42 24.39 -7.44
C GLU A 586 6.60 23.71 -6.34
N MET A 587 6.77 24.09 -5.08
CA MET A 587 5.91 23.61 -3.99
C MET A 587 4.43 23.94 -4.26
N GLY A 588 4.14 25.16 -4.74
CA GLY A 588 2.79 25.54 -5.18
C GLY A 588 2.31 24.71 -6.37
N GLY A 589 3.19 24.39 -7.31
CA GLY A 589 2.89 23.51 -8.44
C GLY A 589 2.60 22.05 -8.03
N VAL A 590 3.35 21.51 -7.07
CA VAL A 590 3.12 20.17 -6.51
C VAL A 590 1.79 20.10 -5.77
N LEU A 591 1.49 21.10 -4.93
CA LEU A 591 0.22 21.19 -4.21
C LEU A 591 -0.98 21.33 -5.16
N MET A 592 -0.82 22.10 -6.24
CA MET A 592 -1.83 22.20 -7.30
C MET A 592 -2.10 20.84 -7.94
N LEU A 593 -1.02 20.11 -8.29
CA LEU A 593 -1.13 18.78 -8.88
C LEU A 593 -1.79 17.78 -7.91
N LEU A 594 -1.48 17.85 -6.60
CA LEU A 594 -2.14 17.04 -5.58
C LEU A 594 -3.64 17.34 -5.48
N ALA A 595 -4.01 18.61 -5.51
CA ALA A 595 -5.41 19.02 -5.45
C ALA A 595 -6.19 18.53 -6.68
N ASP A 596 -5.60 18.68 -7.87
CA ASP A 596 -6.16 18.20 -9.13
C ASP A 596 -6.29 16.66 -9.14
N LEU A 597 -5.27 15.93 -8.68
CA LEU A 597 -5.31 14.47 -8.58
C LEU A 597 -6.31 13.97 -7.54
N GLY A 598 -6.37 14.59 -6.35
CA GLY A 598 -7.36 14.28 -5.33
C GLY A 598 -8.78 14.45 -5.86
N PHE A 599 -9.05 15.55 -6.57
CA PHE A 599 -10.34 15.73 -7.25
C PHE A 599 -10.61 14.67 -8.34
N LEU A 600 -9.56 14.18 -9.02
CA LEU A 600 -9.66 13.08 -10.00
C LEU A 600 -9.73 11.68 -9.36
N ASN A 601 -9.95 11.59 -8.04
CA ASN A 601 -10.02 10.35 -7.27
C ASN A 601 -8.68 9.58 -7.16
N ILE A 602 -7.56 10.31 -7.22
CA ILE A 602 -6.20 9.78 -7.07
C ILE A 602 -5.56 10.42 -5.84
N PHE A 603 -5.53 9.67 -4.74
CA PHE A 603 -5.09 10.17 -3.43
C PHE A 603 -4.32 9.10 -2.64
N LEU A 604 -3.67 9.51 -1.56
CA LEU A 604 -2.82 8.64 -0.74
C LEU A 604 -3.64 7.53 -0.06
N GLY A 605 -3.24 6.26 -0.24
CA GLY A 605 -3.81 5.11 0.48
C GLY A 605 -4.85 4.28 -0.27
N GLY A 606 -5.11 4.56 -1.55
CA GLY A 606 -5.89 3.67 -2.44
C GLY A 606 -7.41 3.70 -2.24
N GLY A 607 -7.87 4.03 -1.03
CA GLY A 607 -9.27 4.01 -0.65
C GLY A 607 -9.86 2.60 -0.63
N PHE A 608 -10.70 2.31 0.36
CA PHE A 608 -11.46 1.06 0.39
C PHE A 608 -12.83 1.28 -0.27
N ARG A 609 -13.36 0.20 -0.86
CA ARG A 609 -14.63 0.21 -1.59
C ARG A 609 -15.76 -0.10 -0.62
N VAL A 610 -16.66 0.86 -0.40
CA VAL A 610 -17.88 0.65 0.39
C VAL A 610 -19.06 0.59 -0.56
N ASP A 611 -19.73 -0.56 -0.63
CA ASP A 611 -21.01 -0.68 -1.33
C ASP A 611 -22.12 -0.06 -0.47
N LEU A 612 -22.58 1.12 -0.87
CA LEU A 612 -23.71 1.80 -0.23
C LEU A 612 -24.98 1.32 -0.92
N PHE A 613 -25.77 0.56 -0.17
CA PHE A 613 -27.06 -0.03 -0.52
C PHE A 613 -27.81 0.57 -1.70
N GLY A 614 -27.75 -0.12 -2.85
CA GLY A 614 -28.58 0.22 -4.01
C GLY A 614 -28.20 1.52 -4.72
N VAL A 615 -27.12 2.18 -4.31
CA VAL A 615 -26.61 3.42 -4.93
C VAL A 615 -25.26 3.18 -5.63
N GLY A 616 -24.50 2.15 -5.23
CA GLY A 616 -23.29 1.67 -5.92
C GLY A 616 -22.06 1.56 -5.01
N ILE A 617 -20.92 1.16 -5.61
CA ILE A 617 -19.62 1.05 -4.95
C ILE A 617 -18.96 2.43 -4.86
N TYR A 618 -18.63 2.89 -3.65
CA TYR A 618 -17.96 4.17 -3.39
C TYR A 618 -16.56 3.98 -2.83
N HIS A 619 -15.63 4.84 -3.20
CA HIS A 619 -14.25 4.82 -2.69
C HIS A 619 -14.13 5.82 -1.54
N PHE A 620 -13.77 5.34 -0.34
CA PHE A 620 -13.47 6.18 0.81
C PHE A 620 -12.02 6.00 1.26
N SER A 621 -11.33 7.09 1.55
CA SER A 621 -10.08 7.06 2.29
C SER A 621 -10.30 7.25 3.79
N ASP A 622 -9.61 6.43 4.58
CA ASP A 622 -9.47 6.62 6.03
C ASP A 622 -8.27 7.49 6.39
N ILE A 623 -7.39 7.79 5.43
CA ILE A 623 -6.21 8.61 5.70
C ILE A 623 -6.62 10.09 5.68
N PRO A 624 -6.46 10.83 6.78
CA PRO A 624 -6.67 12.28 6.78
C PRO A 624 -5.58 12.91 5.90
N GLU A 625 -5.96 13.33 4.70
CA GLU A 625 -5.13 13.97 3.67
C GLU A 625 -6.06 14.82 2.79
N TRP A 626 -5.71 16.06 2.47
CA TRP A 626 -6.66 16.95 1.79
C TRP A 626 -7.11 16.46 0.41
N GLY A 627 -6.23 15.82 -0.36
CA GLY A 627 -6.58 15.22 -1.64
C GLY A 627 -7.56 14.06 -1.49
N SER A 628 -7.40 13.23 -0.46
CA SER A 628 -8.32 12.14 -0.14
C SER A 628 -9.72 12.65 0.26
N LEU A 629 -9.78 13.75 1.02
CA LEU A 629 -11.05 14.38 1.38
C LEU A 629 -11.81 14.91 0.16
N LEU A 630 -11.09 15.48 -0.82
CA LEU A 630 -11.68 15.92 -2.08
C LEU A 630 -12.18 14.75 -2.94
N ALA A 631 -11.43 13.65 -2.95
CA ALA A 631 -11.79 12.45 -3.69
C ALA A 631 -13.13 11.85 -3.19
N ASN A 632 -13.27 11.71 -1.87
CA ASN A 632 -14.45 11.14 -1.22
C ASN A 632 -15.75 11.88 -1.57
N ILE A 633 -15.69 13.20 -1.83
CA ILE A 633 -16.87 14.04 -2.08
C ILE A 633 -17.09 14.41 -3.54
N ARG A 634 -16.19 14.07 -4.46
CA ARG A 634 -16.24 14.48 -5.87
C ARG A 634 -17.60 14.21 -6.55
N ASN A 635 -18.30 13.13 -6.21
CA ASN A 635 -19.60 12.81 -6.81
C ASN A 635 -20.77 13.57 -6.17
N TRP A 636 -20.61 14.05 -4.93
CA TRP A 636 -21.68 14.64 -4.12
C TRP A 636 -21.44 16.08 -3.67
N TRP A 637 -20.33 16.71 -4.08
CA TRP A 637 -20.00 18.08 -3.66
C TRP A 637 -21.13 19.08 -3.98
N ARG A 638 -21.97 18.81 -4.99
CA ARG A 638 -23.12 19.66 -5.33
C ARG A 638 -24.20 19.62 -4.25
N SER A 639 -24.41 18.44 -3.65
CA SER A 639 -25.37 18.25 -2.55
C SER A 639 -24.77 18.68 -1.22
N TYR A 640 -23.48 18.42 -0.99
CA TYR A 640 -22.78 18.70 0.26
C TYR A 640 -21.53 19.55 0.01
N PRO A 641 -21.69 20.83 -0.37
CA PRO A 641 -20.59 21.68 -0.78
C PRO A 641 -19.57 21.94 0.33
N TRP A 642 -20.00 22.01 1.60
CA TRP A 642 -19.11 22.29 2.73
C TRP A 642 -17.96 21.28 2.85
N VAL A 643 -18.23 19.99 2.59
CA VAL A 643 -17.23 18.92 2.64
C VAL A 643 -16.09 19.13 1.64
N ALA A 644 -16.36 19.72 0.47
CA ALA A 644 -15.33 20.03 -0.54
C ALA A 644 -14.65 21.40 -0.32
N TRP A 645 -15.38 22.37 0.24
CA TRP A 645 -14.88 23.74 0.43
C TRP A 645 -13.66 23.82 1.33
N TYR A 646 -13.70 23.19 2.51
CA TYR A 646 -12.61 23.28 3.48
C TYR A 646 -11.28 22.71 2.97
N PRO A 647 -11.19 21.45 2.49
CA PRO A 647 -9.94 20.94 1.93
C PRO A 647 -9.50 21.70 0.67
N GLY A 648 -10.44 22.12 -0.19
CA GLY A 648 -10.13 22.95 -1.36
C GLY A 648 -9.53 24.32 -1.00
N MET A 649 -10.06 24.97 0.04
CA MET A 649 -9.53 26.23 0.57
C MET A 649 -8.14 26.05 1.21
N MET A 650 -7.90 24.92 1.90
CA MET A 650 -6.57 24.64 2.46
C MET A 650 -5.51 24.46 1.37
N PHE A 651 -5.85 23.78 0.25
CA PHE A 651 -4.99 23.77 -0.92
C PHE A 651 -4.76 25.18 -1.47
N PHE A 652 -5.82 25.96 -1.69
CA PHE A 652 -5.71 27.34 -2.18
C PHE A 652 -4.80 28.21 -1.32
N PHE A 653 -5.01 28.25 0.00
CA PHE A 653 -4.18 29.05 0.91
C PHE A 653 -2.74 28.55 0.96
N SER A 654 -2.52 27.25 0.87
CA SER A 654 -1.17 26.67 0.81
C SER A 654 -0.44 27.08 -0.47
N ILE A 655 -1.08 26.91 -1.63
CA ILE A 655 -0.50 27.31 -2.92
C ILE A 655 -0.26 28.83 -2.94
N LEU A 656 -1.20 29.61 -2.42
CA LEU A 656 -1.08 31.06 -2.29
C LEU A 656 0.12 31.45 -1.41
N ALA A 657 0.29 30.79 -0.25
CA ALA A 657 1.41 31.04 0.65
C ALA A 657 2.76 30.85 -0.04
N PHE A 658 2.94 29.74 -0.75
CA PHE A 658 4.18 29.44 -1.47
C PHE A 658 4.41 30.37 -2.67
N ASN A 659 3.36 30.72 -3.43
CA ASN A 659 3.49 31.66 -4.55
C ASN A 659 3.81 33.09 -4.09
N VAL A 660 3.13 33.58 -3.04
CA VAL A 660 3.39 34.90 -2.45
C VAL A 660 4.79 34.95 -1.84
N TRP A 661 5.18 33.91 -1.10
CA TRP A 661 6.51 33.81 -0.51
C TRP A 661 7.61 33.70 -1.57
N GLY A 662 7.39 32.93 -2.63
CA GLY A 662 8.33 32.79 -3.76
C GLY A 662 8.57 34.10 -4.51
N GLU A 663 7.51 34.87 -4.79
CA GLU A 663 7.61 36.21 -5.38
C GLU A 663 8.35 37.18 -4.44
N GLY A 664 8.04 37.12 -3.14
CA GLY A 664 8.74 37.89 -2.11
C GLY A 664 10.23 37.56 -2.04
N LEU A 665 10.57 36.26 -2.04
CA LEU A 665 11.93 35.78 -1.99
C LEU A 665 12.72 36.20 -3.23
N ARG A 666 12.11 36.12 -4.44
CA ARG A 666 12.74 36.60 -5.68
C ARG A 666 13.14 38.06 -5.57
N ARG A 667 12.21 38.94 -5.21
CA ARG A 667 12.46 40.39 -5.05
C ARG A 667 13.51 40.68 -3.99
N PHE A 668 13.44 39.96 -2.87
CA PHE A 668 14.41 40.12 -1.78
C PHE A 668 15.83 39.77 -2.24
N LEU A 669 16.00 38.68 -2.99
CA LEU A 669 17.32 38.27 -3.49
C LEU A 669 17.85 39.25 -4.56
N GLU A 670 16.98 39.78 -5.42
CA GLU A 670 17.33 40.80 -6.42
C GLU A 670 17.78 42.14 -5.77
N GLU A 671 17.05 42.61 -4.75
CA GLU A 671 17.32 43.89 -4.08
C GLU A 671 18.49 43.81 -3.09
N SER A 672 18.59 42.72 -2.33
CA SER A 672 19.55 42.60 -1.23
C SER A 672 20.97 42.28 -1.70
N ARG A 673 21.12 41.66 -2.89
CA ARG A 673 22.38 41.15 -3.45
C ARG A 673 23.21 40.33 -2.45
N ILE A 674 22.52 39.56 -1.59
CA ILE A 674 23.18 38.73 -0.58
C ILE A 674 23.98 37.64 -1.26
N ASN A 675 25.26 37.52 -0.89
CA ASN A 675 26.07 36.40 -1.31
C ASN A 675 25.71 35.15 -0.47
N LEU A 676 24.81 34.33 -1.01
CA LEU A 676 24.35 33.08 -0.41
C LEU A 676 25.45 32.01 -0.28
N ASN A 677 26.65 32.22 -0.84
CA ASN A 677 27.77 31.29 -0.70
C ASN A 677 28.17 31.03 0.76
N ARG A 678 27.85 31.95 1.70
CA ARG A 678 28.08 31.74 3.14
C ARG A 678 27.18 30.66 3.76
N PHE A 679 26.02 30.39 3.16
CA PHE A 679 25.08 29.33 3.58
C PHE A 679 25.42 27.96 2.99
N MET A 680 26.45 27.85 2.15
CA MET A 680 26.94 26.58 1.59
C MET A 680 28.12 26.00 2.40
N ASN A 681 28.06 26.06 3.72
CA ASN A 681 29.03 25.33 4.54
C ASN A 681 28.55 23.88 4.75
N ARG A 682 29.48 22.95 5.03
CA ARG A 682 29.16 21.55 5.37
C ARG A 682 28.12 21.45 6.47
N TYR A 683 28.16 22.34 7.46
CA TYR A 683 27.20 22.36 8.57
C TYR A 683 25.78 22.70 8.14
N THR A 684 25.62 23.59 7.16
CA THR A 684 24.31 23.97 6.59
C THR A 684 23.75 22.87 5.70
N ALA A 685 24.59 22.15 4.94
CA ALA A 685 24.17 20.96 4.20
C ALA A 685 23.81 19.81 5.16
N SER A 686 24.62 19.56 6.19
CA SER A 686 24.32 18.60 7.24
C SER A 686 23.08 18.97 8.05
N ALA A 687 22.82 20.26 8.30
CA ALA A 687 21.60 20.72 8.95
C ALA A 687 20.37 20.56 8.06
N ALA A 688 20.48 20.79 6.75
CA ALA A 688 19.39 20.54 5.80
C ALA A 688 19.08 19.03 5.67
N VAL A 689 20.11 18.19 5.60
CA VAL A 689 19.96 16.72 5.62
C VAL A 689 19.41 16.25 6.96
N GLY A 690 19.92 16.78 8.07
CA GLY A 690 19.43 16.49 9.42
C GLY A 690 17.96 16.90 9.57
N LEU A 691 17.58 18.07 9.10
CA LEU A 691 16.18 18.53 9.08
C LEU A 691 15.32 17.62 8.19
N ALA A 692 15.80 17.23 7.00
CA ALA A 692 15.10 16.31 6.13
C ALA A 692 14.93 14.91 6.76
N VAL A 693 15.95 14.39 7.43
CA VAL A 693 15.88 13.11 8.16
C VAL A 693 14.93 13.22 9.35
N ILE A 694 15.02 14.28 10.15
CA ILE A 694 14.10 14.54 11.27
C ILE A 694 12.67 14.67 10.76
N THR A 695 12.46 15.37 9.64
CA THR A 695 11.17 15.48 8.93
C THR A 695 10.68 14.08 8.51
N VAL A 696 11.52 13.26 7.87
CA VAL A 696 11.17 11.87 7.49
C VAL A 696 10.82 11.02 8.71
N VAL A 697 11.57 11.13 9.80
CA VAL A 697 11.37 10.36 11.03
C VAL A 697 10.09 10.80 11.76
N LEU A 698 9.88 12.11 11.93
CA LEU A 698 8.68 12.68 12.56
C LEU A 698 7.40 12.41 11.76
N PHE A 699 7.49 12.19 10.44
CA PHE A 699 6.33 11.95 9.59
C PHE A 699 6.10 10.46 9.22
N ARG A 700 7.05 9.55 9.50
CA ARG A 700 6.86 8.09 9.31
C ARG A 700 6.05 7.43 10.43
N SER A 701 6.05 7.99 11.64
CA SER A 701 5.40 7.40 12.82
C SER A 701 3.87 7.55 12.84
N ALA A 702 3.23 7.98 11.75
CA ALA A 702 1.82 8.37 11.73
C ALA A 702 0.97 7.73 10.61
N THR A 703 1.44 6.64 9.99
CA THR A 703 0.60 5.81 9.10
C THR A 703 -0.13 4.74 9.92
N PRO A 704 -1.38 4.36 9.59
CA PRO A 704 -2.11 3.28 10.29
C PRO A 704 -1.27 2.03 10.50
N MET A 705 -0.49 1.64 9.48
CA MET A 705 0.38 0.47 9.58
C MET A 705 1.61 0.65 10.48
N GLY A 706 2.16 1.87 10.58
CA GLY A 706 3.21 2.16 11.56
C GLY A 706 2.70 2.00 13.00
N MET A 707 1.40 2.25 13.21
CA MET A 707 0.75 2.18 14.51
C MET A 707 0.34 0.74 14.86
N TYR A 708 -0.23 -0.03 13.92
CA TYR A 708 -0.51 -1.46 14.12
C TYR A 708 0.76 -2.26 14.42
N ARG A 709 1.84 -1.94 13.71
CA ARG A 709 3.15 -2.53 13.98
C ARG A 709 3.66 -2.16 15.38
N SER A 710 3.53 -0.90 15.79
CA SER A 710 3.95 -0.47 17.13
C SER A 710 3.22 -1.24 18.22
N GLN A 711 1.91 -1.43 18.08
CA GLN A 711 1.09 -2.21 19.01
C GLN A 711 1.49 -3.69 19.02
N ALA A 712 1.71 -4.30 17.84
CA ALA A 712 2.13 -5.69 17.77
C ALA A 712 3.46 -5.96 18.50
N LEU A 713 4.38 -5.00 18.48
CA LEU A 713 5.68 -5.07 19.18
C LEU A 713 5.57 -4.94 20.71
N GLU A 714 4.38 -4.64 21.26
CA GLU A 714 4.13 -4.61 22.71
C GLU A 714 3.81 -5.99 23.30
N PHE A 715 3.72 -7.03 22.46
CA PHE A 715 3.61 -8.42 22.89
C PHE A 715 4.78 -8.79 23.80
N ASN A 716 4.52 -9.45 24.93
CA ASN A 716 5.54 -9.79 25.92
C ASN A 716 5.64 -11.31 26.13
N ALA A 717 6.65 -11.93 25.52
CA ALA A 717 6.88 -13.37 25.67
C ALA A 717 7.20 -13.83 27.10
N ALA A 718 7.65 -12.95 28.00
CA ALA A 718 7.91 -13.34 29.39
C ALA A 718 6.62 -13.57 30.18
N ASN A 719 5.57 -12.78 29.93
CA ASN A 719 4.23 -13.03 30.48
C ASN A 719 3.68 -14.36 29.96
N THR A 720 3.83 -14.58 28.66
CA THR A 720 3.43 -15.82 28.00
C THR A 720 4.13 -17.04 28.61
N LEU A 721 5.44 -16.95 28.86
CA LEU A 721 6.18 -18.05 29.48
C LEU A 721 5.68 -18.37 30.89
N ALA A 722 5.34 -17.36 31.70
CA ALA A 722 4.78 -17.57 33.04
C ALA A 722 3.43 -18.30 32.99
N ASP A 723 2.57 -17.95 32.03
CA ASP A 723 1.28 -18.63 31.81
C ASP A 723 1.49 -20.08 31.32
N ILE A 724 2.53 -20.36 30.51
CA ILE A 724 2.92 -21.73 30.10
C ILE A 724 3.43 -22.55 31.29
N GLU A 725 4.27 -21.96 32.15
CA GLU A 725 4.79 -22.65 33.34
C GLU A 725 3.66 -23.00 34.32
N ALA A 726 2.68 -22.11 34.49
CA ALA A 726 1.48 -22.36 35.28
C ALA A 726 0.62 -23.46 34.65
N LEU A 727 0.11 -23.21 33.44
CA LEU A 727 -0.08 -24.18 32.34
C LEU A 727 0.24 -25.62 32.68
N SER A 728 1.52 -25.91 32.50
CA SER A 728 2.18 -27.20 32.52
C SER A 728 2.54 -27.72 33.90
N SER A 729 2.15 -27.02 34.97
CA SER A 729 2.46 -27.45 36.33
C SER A 729 1.69 -28.73 36.71
N PRO A 730 2.25 -29.55 37.61
CA PRO A 730 1.56 -30.72 38.14
C PRO A 730 0.22 -30.41 38.84
N ALA A 731 -0.03 -29.15 39.21
CA ALA A 731 -1.26 -28.71 39.87
C ALA A 731 -2.52 -28.94 39.01
N PHE A 732 -2.36 -29.05 37.68
CA PHE A 732 -3.45 -29.31 36.75
C PHE A 732 -3.49 -30.75 36.22
N ALA A 733 -2.71 -31.66 36.80
CA ALA A 733 -2.70 -33.10 36.48
C ALA A 733 -2.62 -33.44 34.97
N GLY A 734 -1.91 -32.62 34.18
CA GLY A 734 -1.75 -32.81 32.73
C GLY A 734 -2.97 -32.41 31.89
N ARG A 735 -4.00 -31.81 32.50
CA ARG A 735 -5.15 -31.15 31.84
C ARG A 735 -5.97 -32.04 30.91
N GLU A 736 -6.07 -33.34 31.18
CA GLU A 736 -6.82 -34.27 30.32
C GLU A 736 -8.30 -33.88 30.19
N SER A 737 -8.77 -33.72 28.96
CA SER A 737 -10.13 -33.29 28.65
C SER A 737 -11.18 -34.18 29.32
N GLY A 738 -12.03 -33.58 30.17
CA GLY A 738 -13.06 -34.29 30.95
C GLY A 738 -12.73 -34.45 32.44
N THR A 739 -11.47 -34.28 32.84
CA THR A 739 -11.00 -34.46 34.23
C THR A 739 -11.08 -33.19 35.09
N ASP A 740 -10.95 -33.32 36.41
CA ASP A 740 -10.86 -32.18 37.34
C ASP A 740 -9.65 -31.28 37.06
N GLY A 741 -8.53 -31.84 36.58
CA GLY A 741 -7.35 -31.08 36.17
C GLY A 741 -7.63 -30.14 34.99
N ASN A 742 -8.46 -30.60 34.05
CA ASN A 742 -8.94 -29.78 32.93
C ASN A 742 -9.88 -28.66 33.39
N MET A 743 -10.79 -28.93 34.33
CA MET A 743 -11.62 -27.88 34.94
C MET A 743 -10.78 -26.83 35.67
N ALA A 744 -9.79 -27.25 36.47
CA ALA A 744 -8.91 -26.34 37.19
C ALA A 744 -8.09 -25.44 36.23
N ALA A 745 -7.64 -25.98 35.09
CA ALA A 745 -6.99 -25.20 34.05
C ALA A 745 -7.95 -24.21 33.39
N ALA A 746 -9.19 -24.61 33.12
CA ALA A 746 -10.23 -23.72 32.60
C ALA A 746 -10.51 -22.53 33.55
N GLU A 747 -10.58 -22.79 34.86
CA GLU A 747 -10.73 -21.75 35.89
C GLU A 747 -9.51 -20.81 35.98
N PHE A 748 -8.29 -21.34 35.76
CA PHE A 748 -7.10 -20.50 35.64
C PHE A 748 -7.19 -19.56 34.42
N ILE A 749 -7.55 -20.09 33.25
CA ILE A 749 -7.67 -19.30 32.02
C ILE A 749 -8.78 -18.25 32.17
N ALA A 750 -9.92 -18.60 32.77
CA ALA A 750 -11.02 -17.68 33.04
C ALA A 750 -10.58 -16.51 33.93
N ARG A 751 -9.81 -16.78 35.01
CA ARG A 751 -9.24 -15.73 35.86
C ARG A 751 -8.27 -14.83 35.10
N ARG A 752 -7.42 -15.39 34.24
CA ARG A 752 -6.51 -14.59 33.39
C ARG A 752 -7.28 -13.68 32.42
N MET A 753 -8.34 -14.19 31.79
CA MET A 753 -9.22 -13.37 30.93
C MET A 753 -9.93 -12.25 31.70
N GLU A 754 -10.33 -12.50 32.94
CA GLU A 754 -10.90 -11.50 33.84
C GLU A 754 -9.88 -10.42 34.24
N GLU A 755 -8.65 -10.82 34.60
CA GLU A 755 -7.54 -9.91 34.93
C GLU A 755 -7.17 -8.98 33.76
N ILE A 756 -7.22 -9.48 32.52
CA ILE A 756 -7.03 -8.69 31.30
C ILE A 756 -8.19 -7.70 31.10
N GLY A 757 -9.38 -7.98 31.65
CA GLY A 757 -10.57 -7.16 31.47
C GLY A 757 -11.37 -7.47 30.20
N LEU A 758 -11.34 -8.74 29.75
CA LEU A 758 -12.21 -9.23 28.69
C LEU A 758 -13.65 -9.36 29.18
N PHE A 759 -14.64 -9.28 28.28
CA PHE A 759 -16.03 -9.54 28.65
C PHE A 759 -16.32 -11.06 28.66
N PRO A 760 -17.09 -11.57 29.64
CA PRO A 760 -17.44 -12.98 29.70
C PRO A 760 -18.48 -13.38 28.66
N ALA A 761 -18.27 -14.53 28.03
CA ALA A 761 -19.07 -15.05 26.92
C ALA A 761 -19.47 -16.53 27.02
N GLY A 762 -19.13 -17.20 28.12
CA GLY A 762 -19.62 -18.53 28.47
C GLY A 762 -21.04 -18.53 29.03
N GLU A 763 -21.45 -19.66 29.62
CA GLU A 763 -22.79 -19.86 30.13
C GLU A 763 -23.11 -18.91 31.28
N LYS A 764 -24.35 -18.43 31.34
CA LYS A 764 -24.84 -17.53 32.40
C LYS A 764 -23.98 -16.26 32.59
N ASN A 765 -23.37 -15.76 31.51
CA ASN A 765 -22.42 -14.64 31.52
C ASN A 765 -21.16 -14.88 32.37
N THR A 766 -20.73 -16.14 32.50
CA THR A 766 -19.39 -16.48 33.00
C THR A 766 -18.41 -16.63 31.83
N TYR A 767 -17.14 -16.98 32.07
CA TYR A 767 -16.23 -17.33 30.97
C TYR A 767 -16.38 -18.79 30.55
N ILE A 768 -16.95 -19.67 31.37
CA ILE A 768 -16.95 -21.11 31.15
C ILE A 768 -18.26 -21.57 30.50
N GLN A 769 -18.15 -22.38 29.45
CA GLN A 769 -19.23 -23.17 28.86
C GLN A 769 -18.89 -24.65 29.03
N ALA A 770 -19.83 -25.45 29.53
CA ALA A 770 -19.60 -26.85 29.88
C ALA A 770 -20.62 -27.75 29.18
N LEU A 771 -20.18 -28.42 28.11
CA LEU A 771 -21.00 -29.30 27.29
C LEU A 771 -20.82 -30.74 27.74
N ARG A 772 -21.90 -31.52 27.77
CA ARG A 772 -21.81 -32.95 28.11
C ARG A 772 -21.35 -33.73 26.90
N ASN A 773 -20.21 -34.40 27.02
CA ASN A 773 -19.70 -35.27 26.00
C ASN A 773 -18.92 -36.41 26.67
N PRO A 774 -19.55 -37.58 26.90
CA PRO A 774 -18.95 -38.66 27.66
C PRO A 774 -17.71 -39.21 26.93
N ARG A 775 -16.57 -39.25 27.62
CA ARG A 775 -15.30 -39.79 27.11
C ARG A 775 -14.82 -40.94 27.97
N PHE A 776 -13.77 -41.57 27.45
CA PHE A 776 -13.09 -42.66 28.12
C PHE A 776 -11.70 -42.20 28.54
N HIS A 777 -11.38 -42.62 29.76
CA HIS A 777 -10.13 -42.39 30.44
C HIS A 777 -9.54 -43.73 30.84
N LEU A 778 -8.22 -43.83 30.75
CA LEU A 778 -7.51 -45.04 31.13
C LEU A 778 -7.20 -44.96 32.64
N SER A 779 -7.98 -45.65 33.46
CA SER A 779 -7.88 -45.59 34.93
C SER A 779 -6.97 -46.67 35.53
N GLN A 780 -6.74 -47.77 34.80
CA GLN A 780 -5.93 -48.90 35.24
C GLN A 780 -4.78 -49.13 34.26
N MET A 781 -3.65 -49.62 34.78
CA MET A 781 -2.50 -49.97 33.96
C MET A 781 -2.87 -51.13 33.01
N PRO A 782 -2.72 -50.95 31.68
CA PRO A 782 -2.92 -52.02 30.71
C PRO A 782 -2.02 -53.21 31.02
N ARG A 783 -2.49 -54.43 30.72
CA ARG A 783 -1.73 -55.66 30.96
C ARG A 783 -1.71 -56.57 29.74
N LEU A 784 -0.53 -57.12 29.48
CA LEU A 784 -0.29 -58.19 28.53
C LEU A 784 0.57 -59.25 29.25
N GLU A 785 0.02 -60.45 29.42
CA GLU A 785 0.62 -61.49 30.27
C GLU A 785 0.48 -62.87 29.60
N ILE A 786 1.55 -63.68 29.65
CA ILE A 786 1.51 -65.11 29.26
C ILE A 786 1.12 -65.92 30.49
N LEU A 787 0.10 -66.77 30.34
CA LEU A 787 -0.42 -67.66 31.38
C LEU A 787 0.11 -69.09 31.18
N ASP A 788 0.44 -69.77 32.28
CA ASP A 788 0.77 -71.19 32.28
C ASP A 788 -0.48 -72.08 32.21
N GLU A 789 -0.30 -73.41 32.13
CA GLU A 789 -1.40 -74.39 32.06
C GLU A 789 -2.35 -74.36 33.29
N THR A 790 -1.94 -73.71 34.38
CA THR A 790 -2.76 -73.54 35.60
C THR A 790 -3.45 -72.18 35.68
N GLY A 791 -3.21 -71.30 34.69
CA GLY A 791 -3.75 -69.94 34.63
C GLY A 791 -2.98 -68.92 35.47
N VAL A 792 -1.75 -69.23 35.89
CA VAL A 792 -0.86 -68.31 36.62
C VAL A 792 0.04 -67.57 35.63
N VAL A 793 0.31 -66.29 35.90
CA VAL A 793 1.20 -65.46 35.08
C VAL A 793 2.62 -66.04 35.09
N SER A 794 3.05 -66.55 33.94
CA SER A 794 4.41 -67.04 33.69
C SER A 794 5.34 -65.91 33.27
N GLU A 795 4.81 -64.93 32.53
CA GLU A 795 5.57 -63.80 32.00
C GLU A 795 4.64 -62.58 31.88
N ALA A 796 5.12 -61.40 32.25
CA ALA A 796 4.40 -60.14 32.09
C ALA A 796 5.24 -59.17 31.26
N PHE A 797 4.59 -58.53 30.29
CA PHE A 797 5.20 -57.52 29.45
C PHE A 797 5.08 -56.13 30.08
N THR A 798 6.01 -55.24 29.73
CA THR A 798 6.12 -53.88 30.29
C THR A 798 5.39 -52.87 29.41
N TYR A 799 4.42 -52.16 30.00
CA TYR A 799 3.67 -51.11 29.33
C TYR A 799 4.59 -49.94 28.92
N ARG A 800 4.43 -49.44 27.68
CA ARG A 800 5.28 -48.43 27.01
C ARG A 800 6.71 -48.85 26.65
N GLU A 801 7.07 -50.12 26.86
CA GLU A 801 8.32 -50.71 26.35
C GLU A 801 8.00 -51.86 25.37
N ASP A 802 7.21 -52.83 25.83
CA ASP A 802 6.82 -54.01 25.05
C ASP A 802 5.51 -53.78 24.28
N PHE A 803 4.57 -53.04 24.88
CA PHE A 803 3.25 -52.78 24.29
C PHE A 803 2.62 -51.47 24.76
N VAL A 804 1.71 -50.93 23.95
CA VAL A 804 0.86 -49.77 24.27
C VAL A 804 -0.58 -49.96 23.81
N GLU A 805 -1.50 -49.19 24.39
CA GLU A 805 -2.86 -49.09 23.90
C GLU A 805 -2.88 -48.60 22.45
N ARG A 806 -3.71 -49.24 21.62
CA ARG A 806 -3.94 -48.75 20.27
C ARG A 806 -5.09 -47.76 20.28
N ILE A 807 -4.86 -46.60 19.67
CA ILE A 807 -5.81 -45.50 19.64
C ILE A 807 -6.26 -45.29 18.19
N ASP A 808 -7.43 -45.85 17.89
CA ASP A 808 -8.13 -45.66 16.62
C ASP A 808 -9.50 -44.99 16.85
N GLY A 809 -10.29 -44.84 15.80
CA GLY A 809 -11.68 -44.37 15.89
C GLY A 809 -12.65 -45.29 16.67
N PHE A 810 -12.14 -46.43 17.17
CA PHE A 810 -12.90 -47.43 17.92
C PHE A 810 -12.44 -47.50 19.38
N ASN A 811 -13.39 -47.70 20.29
CA ASN A 811 -13.08 -48.15 21.64
C ASN A 811 -12.67 -49.62 21.61
N THR A 812 -11.45 -49.90 22.01
CA THR A 812 -10.83 -51.23 22.04
C THR A 812 -10.70 -51.71 23.49
N PHE A 813 -11.68 -51.42 24.34
CA PHE A 813 -11.61 -51.81 25.75
C PHE A 813 -12.16 -53.23 25.96
N GLY A 814 -11.55 -53.98 26.86
CA GLY A 814 -11.98 -55.31 27.22
C GLY A 814 -10.93 -56.09 27.99
N VAL A 815 -11.35 -57.25 28.48
CA VAL A 815 -10.46 -58.26 29.05
C VAL A 815 -10.74 -59.56 28.31
N GLY A 816 -9.69 -60.19 27.79
CA GLY A 816 -9.81 -61.47 27.13
C GLY A 816 -8.56 -62.31 27.34
N ALA A 817 -8.76 -63.63 27.38
CA ALA A 817 -7.68 -64.59 27.39
C ALA A 817 -7.90 -65.60 26.26
N GLY A 818 -6.86 -65.90 25.50
CA GLY A 818 -6.93 -66.82 24.37
C GLY A 818 -5.55 -67.28 23.89
N MET A 819 -5.52 -68.32 23.08
CA MET A 819 -4.27 -68.85 22.52
C MET A 819 -3.74 -67.90 21.45
N VAL A 820 -2.43 -67.64 21.44
CA VAL A 820 -1.82 -66.77 20.42
C VAL A 820 -1.88 -67.42 19.05
N THR A 821 -2.23 -66.65 18.03
CA THR A 821 -2.16 -67.07 16.63
C THR A 821 -1.80 -65.88 15.74
N GLY A 822 -0.79 -66.04 14.90
CA GLY A 822 -0.43 -65.09 13.86
C GLY A 822 -1.41 -65.13 12.69
N VAL A 823 -1.80 -63.97 12.17
CA VAL A 823 -2.67 -63.83 10.99
C VAL A 823 -1.86 -63.18 9.86
N ALA A 824 -1.74 -63.88 8.76
CA ALA A 824 -1.12 -63.38 7.53
C ALA A 824 -2.18 -63.21 6.43
N LEU A 825 -1.98 -62.25 5.54
CA LEU A 825 -2.90 -61.94 4.45
C LEU A 825 -2.14 -61.99 3.11
N GLY A 826 -2.77 -62.52 2.06
CA GLY A 826 -2.17 -62.56 0.73
C GLY A 826 -1.86 -61.17 0.17
N GLU A 827 -0.71 -61.00 -0.47
CA GLU A 827 -0.27 -59.72 -1.04
C GLU A 827 -1.07 -59.34 -2.30
N GLY A 828 -1.55 -58.09 -2.37
CA GLY A 828 -2.20 -57.53 -3.57
C GLY A 828 -3.12 -56.34 -3.28
N GLU A 829 -3.35 -55.48 -4.28
CA GLU A 829 -4.29 -54.36 -4.18
C GLU A 829 -5.74 -54.87 -4.07
N ARG A 830 -6.50 -54.33 -3.12
CA ARG A 830 -7.90 -54.67 -2.89
C ARG A 830 -8.74 -53.42 -2.62
N VAL A 831 -10.02 -53.47 -3.02
CA VAL A 831 -11.00 -52.40 -2.82
C VAL A 831 -11.73 -52.56 -1.48
N ASP A 832 -12.01 -53.80 -1.06
CA ASP A 832 -12.74 -54.12 0.17
C ASP A 832 -11.85 -54.87 1.18
N PRO A 833 -11.99 -54.60 2.50
CA PRO A 833 -11.25 -55.31 3.53
C PRO A 833 -11.72 -56.77 3.68
N VAL A 834 -10.79 -57.68 4.02
CA VAL A 834 -11.11 -59.09 4.24
C VAL A 834 -11.77 -59.27 5.60
N ILE A 835 -12.97 -59.85 5.61
CA ILE A 835 -13.74 -60.06 6.83
C ILE A 835 -13.26 -61.35 7.51
N LEU A 836 -12.71 -61.22 8.73
CA LEU A 836 -12.35 -62.37 9.57
C LEU A 836 -13.58 -62.76 10.40
N MET A 837 -14.28 -63.82 9.97
CA MET A 837 -15.51 -64.34 10.59
C MET A 837 -15.44 -65.83 10.96
N ASP A 838 -14.27 -66.44 10.90
CA ASP A 838 -14.10 -67.88 11.15
C ASP A 838 -14.25 -68.21 12.64
N PRO A 839 -15.16 -69.14 13.02
CA PRO A 839 -15.30 -69.62 14.39
C PRO A 839 -14.00 -70.12 15.02
N ALA A 840 -13.01 -70.56 14.22
CA ALA A 840 -11.70 -70.97 14.70
C ALA A 840 -10.92 -69.83 15.40
N LEU A 841 -11.32 -68.57 15.21
CA LEU A 841 -10.67 -67.39 15.80
C LEU A 841 -11.27 -66.95 17.14
N TYR A 842 -12.43 -67.48 17.55
CA TYR A 842 -13.19 -66.94 18.70
C TYR A 842 -12.51 -67.13 20.07
N GLU A 843 -11.54 -68.04 20.18
CA GLU A 843 -10.78 -68.31 21.42
C GLU A 843 -9.29 -67.94 21.28
N ARG A 844 -8.94 -67.12 20.27
CA ARG A 844 -7.54 -66.84 19.91
C ARG A 844 -7.20 -65.35 19.94
N VAL A 845 -6.08 -65.01 20.58
CA VAL A 845 -5.51 -63.66 20.51
C VAL A 845 -4.74 -63.54 19.20
N LEU A 846 -5.14 -62.59 18.37
CA LEU A 846 -4.62 -62.46 17.01
C LEU A 846 -3.39 -61.57 16.99
N VAL A 847 -2.27 -62.04 16.44
CA VAL A 847 -1.07 -61.22 16.18
C VAL A 847 -0.98 -60.96 14.68
N MET A 848 -0.88 -59.70 14.27
CA MET A 848 -0.78 -59.34 12.84
C MET A 848 0.02 -58.06 12.62
N ARG A 849 0.59 -57.89 11.44
CA ARG A 849 1.27 -56.63 11.07
C ARG A 849 0.29 -55.49 10.88
N GLU A 850 0.77 -54.24 11.03
CA GLU A 850 0.01 -53.02 10.78
C GLU A 850 -0.67 -53.03 9.40
N GLU A 851 0.04 -53.42 8.34
CA GLU A 851 -0.50 -53.41 6.98
C GLU A 851 -1.63 -54.41 6.80
N VAL A 852 -1.60 -55.51 7.55
CA VAL A 852 -2.65 -56.53 7.58
C VAL A 852 -3.85 -55.99 8.34
N PHE A 853 -3.64 -55.38 9.50
CA PHE A 853 -4.70 -54.81 10.34
C PHE A 853 -5.55 -53.77 9.56
N GLN A 854 -4.90 -52.91 8.77
CA GLN A 854 -5.59 -51.91 7.92
C GLN A 854 -6.43 -52.53 6.78
N GLN A 855 -6.17 -53.79 6.41
CA GLN A 855 -6.81 -54.48 5.29
C GLN A 855 -7.83 -55.54 5.72
N VAL A 856 -8.03 -55.75 7.03
CA VAL A 856 -8.97 -56.74 7.56
C VAL A 856 -10.06 -56.08 8.39
N THR A 857 -11.23 -56.70 8.41
CA THR A 857 -12.30 -56.36 9.36
C THR A 857 -12.52 -57.56 10.28
N VAL A 858 -12.11 -57.43 11.53
CA VAL A 858 -12.33 -58.46 12.56
C VAL A 858 -13.79 -58.39 13.00
N ASN A 859 -14.58 -59.42 12.65
CA ASN A 859 -16.02 -59.44 12.93
C ASN A 859 -16.37 -60.73 13.69
N GLY A 860 -16.42 -60.63 15.02
CA GLY A 860 -16.61 -61.77 15.92
C GLY A 860 -16.22 -61.41 17.36
N ILE A 861 -16.43 -62.34 18.29
CA ILE A 861 -15.93 -62.23 19.67
C ILE A 861 -14.54 -62.86 19.67
N VAL A 862 -13.50 -62.04 19.54
CA VAL A 862 -12.11 -62.49 19.76
C VAL A 862 -11.62 -61.99 21.13
N PRO A 863 -10.74 -62.73 21.83
CA PRO A 863 -10.21 -62.29 23.12
C PRO A 863 -9.31 -61.05 23.04
N GLY A 864 -8.69 -60.77 21.90
CA GLY A 864 -7.87 -59.57 21.69
C GLY A 864 -7.10 -59.59 20.36
N VAL A 865 -6.61 -58.43 19.94
CA VAL A 865 -5.77 -58.25 18.75
C VAL A 865 -4.51 -57.48 19.12
N LEU A 866 -3.36 -58.00 18.72
CA LEU A 866 -2.04 -57.41 18.93
C LEU A 866 -1.47 -57.05 17.56
N VAL A 867 -1.24 -55.76 17.35
CA VAL A 867 -0.75 -55.22 16.09
C VAL A 867 0.74 -54.94 16.22
N VAL A 868 1.53 -55.53 15.33
CA VAL A 868 2.99 -55.37 15.32
C VAL A 868 3.33 -54.06 14.62
N THR A 869 4.13 -53.22 15.29
CA THR A 869 4.64 -51.96 14.74
C THR A 869 6.16 -51.90 14.82
N ASP A 870 6.78 -51.37 13.77
CA ASP A 870 8.21 -51.08 13.67
C ASP A 870 8.53 -49.62 14.05
N ASP A 871 7.51 -48.78 14.26
CA ASP A 871 7.67 -47.37 14.64
C ASP A 871 7.85 -47.23 16.16
N ALA A 872 9.10 -47.03 16.57
CA ALA A 872 9.46 -46.80 17.98
C ALA A 872 8.73 -45.60 18.62
N SER A 873 8.31 -44.60 17.83
CA SER A 873 7.61 -43.42 18.35
C SER A 873 6.22 -43.73 18.91
N VAL A 874 5.61 -44.86 18.49
CA VAL A 874 4.33 -45.34 19.00
C VAL A 874 4.41 -45.71 20.48
N MET A 875 5.58 -46.19 20.95
CA MET A 875 5.79 -46.52 22.36
C MET A 875 6.04 -45.28 23.23
N GLU A 876 6.70 -44.27 22.66
CA GLU A 876 7.06 -43.03 23.35
C GLU A 876 5.88 -42.06 23.51
N LYS A 877 5.03 -41.95 22.48
CA LYS A 877 3.91 -40.99 22.46
C LYS A 877 2.68 -41.53 23.17
N LYS A 878 1.88 -40.62 23.74
CA LYS A 878 0.56 -40.94 24.29
C LYS A 878 -0.49 -40.18 23.48
N TYR A 879 -1.56 -40.86 23.10
CA TYR A 879 -2.68 -40.22 22.42
C TYR A 879 -3.95 -40.37 23.28
N LEU A 880 -5.02 -39.68 22.92
CA LEU A 880 -6.34 -39.89 23.50
C LEU A 880 -7.33 -40.31 22.42
N SER A 881 -8.23 -41.23 22.74
CA SER A 881 -9.21 -41.72 21.76
C SER A 881 -10.26 -40.65 21.41
N PRO A 882 -10.57 -40.46 20.11
CA PRO A 882 -11.60 -39.54 19.63
C PRO A 882 -13.05 -40.07 19.75
N PHE A 883 -13.25 -41.36 20.07
CA PHE A 883 -14.53 -42.08 20.26
C PHE A 883 -15.64 -41.92 19.18
N PHE A 884 -15.80 -42.93 18.30
CA PHE A 884 -16.92 -43.01 17.33
C PHE A 884 -17.77 -44.28 17.41
N ALA A 885 -17.20 -45.40 17.84
CA ALA A 885 -17.86 -46.72 17.92
C ALA A 885 -17.17 -47.62 18.98
N ARG A 886 -17.84 -48.71 19.42
CA ARG A 886 -17.29 -49.69 20.39
C ARG A 886 -16.96 -51.02 19.72
N LEU A 887 -15.73 -51.50 19.91
CA LEU A 887 -15.35 -52.91 19.77
C LEU A 887 -15.41 -53.55 21.15
N ASN A 888 -15.79 -54.83 21.23
CA ASN A 888 -15.96 -55.55 22.49
C ASN A 888 -14.70 -56.35 22.90
N PHE A 889 -13.53 -55.99 22.39
CA PHE A 889 -12.27 -56.69 22.64
C PHE A 889 -11.06 -55.73 22.62
N PRO A 890 -9.97 -56.07 23.34
CA PRO A 890 -8.76 -55.27 23.41
C PRO A 890 -7.93 -55.28 22.12
N VAL A 891 -7.44 -54.11 21.73
CA VAL A 891 -6.47 -53.95 20.64
C VAL A 891 -5.27 -53.14 21.14
N MET A 892 -4.07 -53.68 20.96
CA MET A 892 -2.81 -53.07 21.44
C MET A 892 -1.76 -53.11 20.35
N ASN A 893 -0.87 -52.11 20.36
CA ASN A 893 0.35 -52.15 19.55
C ASN A 893 1.45 -52.84 20.37
N ILE A 894 2.21 -53.74 19.74
CA ILE A 894 3.32 -54.46 20.37
C ILE A 894 4.60 -54.25 19.56
N SER A 895 5.74 -54.30 20.24
CA SER A 895 7.05 -54.23 19.58
C SER A 895 7.32 -55.49 18.76
N GLU A 896 8.19 -55.40 17.74
CA GLU A 896 8.62 -56.59 16.98
C GLU A 896 9.25 -57.66 17.89
N GLU A 897 10.01 -57.25 18.91
CA GLU A 897 10.58 -58.18 19.91
C GLU A 897 9.50 -58.93 20.70
N THR A 898 8.46 -58.22 21.13
CA THR A 898 7.29 -58.83 21.80
C THR A 898 6.56 -59.79 20.86
N ALA A 899 6.37 -59.39 19.61
CA ALA A 899 5.71 -60.21 18.61
C ALA A 899 6.49 -61.51 18.30
N GLU A 900 7.81 -61.44 18.17
CA GLU A 900 8.67 -62.62 17.99
C GLU A 900 8.59 -63.57 19.18
N ARG A 901 8.58 -63.04 20.41
CA ARG A 901 8.42 -63.85 21.63
C ARG A 901 7.06 -64.55 21.66
N LEU A 902 5.98 -63.85 21.31
CA LEU A 902 4.64 -64.40 21.27
C LEU A 902 4.49 -65.46 20.16
N LEU A 903 4.98 -65.20 18.95
CA LEU A 903 4.91 -66.13 17.82
C LEU A 903 5.81 -67.36 18.02
N ALA A 904 6.94 -67.23 18.71
CA ALA A 904 7.81 -68.35 19.06
C ALA A 904 7.08 -69.42 19.89
N THR A 905 6.12 -69.01 20.73
CA THR A 905 5.29 -69.97 21.49
C THR A 905 4.39 -70.83 20.58
N ALA A 906 4.00 -70.29 19.42
CA ALA A 906 3.25 -71.00 18.37
C ALA A 906 4.15 -71.79 17.41
N GLY A 907 5.46 -71.85 17.69
CA GLY A 907 6.45 -72.44 16.79
C GLY A 907 6.62 -71.67 15.49
N SER A 908 6.39 -70.34 15.50
CA SER A 908 6.55 -69.48 14.32
C SER A 908 7.39 -68.22 14.61
N SER A 909 7.55 -67.35 13.62
CA SER A 909 8.27 -66.07 13.70
C SER A 909 7.63 -65.03 12.78
N LEU A 910 8.00 -63.74 12.90
CA LEU A 910 7.50 -62.71 11.98
C LEU A 910 7.89 -63.01 10.53
N ALA A 911 9.12 -63.51 10.30
CA ALA A 911 9.59 -63.88 8.96
C ALA A 911 8.78 -65.04 8.34
N GLU A 912 8.34 -66.00 9.16
CA GLU A 912 7.46 -67.08 8.71
C GLU A 912 6.02 -66.59 8.46
N LEU A 913 5.55 -65.63 9.26
CA LEU A 913 4.24 -65.00 9.07
C LEU A 913 4.20 -64.22 7.74
N ASP A 914 5.26 -63.51 7.39
CA ASP A 914 5.40 -62.81 6.10
C ASP A 914 5.49 -63.80 4.94
N ALA A 915 6.29 -64.85 5.09
CA ALA A 915 6.39 -65.91 4.09
C ALA A 915 5.04 -66.60 3.85
N LEU A 916 4.23 -66.80 4.91
CA LEU A 916 2.87 -67.31 4.80
C LEU A 916 2.00 -66.37 3.97
N GLY A 917 2.02 -65.06 4.25
CA GLY A 917 1.31 -64.04 3.46
C GLY A 917 1.67 -64.08 1.98
N ALA A 918 2.96 -64.11 1.65
CA ALA A 918 3.45 -64.13 0.27
C ALA A 918 3.00 -65.37 -0.55
N THR A 919 2.63 -66.46 0.11
CA THR A 919 2.14 -67.68 -0.56
C THR A 919 0.64 -67.71 -0.80
N LEU A 920 -0.12 -66.79 -0.18
CA LEU A 920 -1.57 -66.78 -0.21
C LEU A 920 -2.11 -65.88 -1.34
N PRO A 921 -3.24 -66.25 -1.98
CA PRO A 921 -3.96 -65.33 -2.86
C PRO A 921 -4.40 -64.05 -2.12
N PRO A 922 -4.52 -62.90 -2.80
CA PRO A 922 -4.85 -61.62 -2.17
C PRO A 922 -6.11 -61.64 -1.29
N ASP A 923 -7.13 -62.44 -1.65
CA ASP A 923 -8.40 -62.56 -0.94
C ASP A 923 -8.42 -63.57 0.21
N LYS A 924 -7.27 -64.20 0.51
CA LYS A 924 -7.15 -65.25 1.53
C LYS A 924 -6.24 -64.81 2.66
N TYR A 925 -6.59 -65.26 3.86
CA TYR A 925 -5.74 -65.17 5.04
C TYR A 925 -5.28 -66.57 5.47
N GLY A 926 -4.14 -66.62 6.15
CA GLY A 926 -3.58 -67.82 6.76
C GLY A 926 -3.33 -67.59 8.24
N LEU A 927 -3.26 -68.69 8.98
CA LEU A 927 -3.04 -68.71 10.43
C LEU A 927 -1.80 -69.53 10.76
N THR A 928 -1.05 -69.12 11.77
CA THR A 928 0.01 -69.95 12.37
C THR A 928 -0.60 -71.08 13.21
N GLY A 929 0.27 -71.91 13.81
CA GLY A 929 -0.13 -72.79 14.91
C GLY A 929 -0.63 -72.04 16.14
N GLU A 930 -1.14 -72.77 17.13
CA GLU A 930 -1.54 -72.22 18.43
C GLU A 930 -0.34 -72.10 19.36
N GLY A 931 -0.15 -70.91 19.94
CA GLY A 931 0.91 -70.61 20.90
C GLY A 931 0.48 -70.76 22.36
N SER A 932 1.10 -70.00 23.26
CA SER A 932 0.72 -69.98 24.68
C SER A 932 -0.59 -69.20 24.92
N LEU A 933 -1.24 -69.47 26.05
CA LEU A 933 -2.41 -68.74 26.51
C LEU A 933 -1.98 -67.32 26.96
N VAL A 934 -2.57 -66.29 26.37
CA VAL A 934 -2.25 -64.89 26.68
C VAL A 934 -3.47 -64.17 27.20
N SER A 935 -3.29 -63.39 28.27
CA SER A 935 -4.28 -62.49 28.83
C SER A 935 -3.98 -61.05 28.41
N VAL A 936 -5.01 -60.37 27.89
CA VAL A 936 -4.96 -58.98 27.45
C VAL A 936 -6.02 -58.19 28.22
N SER A 937 -5.62 -57.09 28.84
CA SER A 937 -6.51 -56.25 29.64
C SER A 937 -6.33 -54.77 29.30
N LEU A 938 -7.40 -54.14 28.82
CA LEU A 938 -7.54 -52.70 28.64
C LEU A 938 -8.89 -52.25 29.22
N LEU A 939 -8.89 -51.71 30.44
CA LEU A 939 -10.10 -51.35 31.16
C LEU A 939 -10.32 -49.83 31.19
N PRO A 940 -11.55 -49.36 30.91
CA PRO A 940 -11.90 -47.95 31.05
C PRO A 940 -12.27 -47.61 32.50
N ASP A 941 -12.35 -46.33 32.82
CA ASP A 941 -12.98 -45.85 34.06
C ASP A 941 -14.49 -46.13 34.09
N GLU A 942 -15.04 -46.51 35.26
CA GLU A 942 -16.48 -46.84 35.42
C GLU A 942 -17.39 -45.59 35.39
N GLU A 943 -16.82 -44.36 35.38
CA GLU A 943 -17.53 -43.11 35.65
C GLU A 943 -17.78 -42.14 34.46
N GLY A 944 -17.34 -42.47 33.23
CA GLY A 944 -17.32 -41.55 32.05
C GLY A 944 -18.67 -40.98 31.54
N TYR A 945 -19.79 -41.18 32.25
CA TYR A 945 -21.10 -40.59 31.93
C TYR A 945 -21.24 -39.11 32.32
N HIS A 946 -20.27 -38.53 33.02
CA HIS A 946 -20.32 -37.17 33.55
C HIS A 946 -19.31 -36.18 32.95
N ASP A 947 -18.55 -36.59 31.94
CA ASP A 947 -17.50 -35.75 31.34
C ASP A 947 -18.08 -34.48 30.73
N ARG A 948 -17.38 -33.38 31.03
CA ARG A 948 -17.70 -32.05 30.53
C ARG A 948 -16.59 -31.60 29.60
N TYR A 949 -16.98 -31.35 28.36
CA TYR A 949 -16.21 -30.62 27.37
C TYR A 949 -16.30 -29.13 27.70
N ILE A 950 -15.15 -28.46 27.85
CA ILE A 950 -15.09 -27.10 28.38
C ILE A 950 -14.57 -26.13 27.33
N ASN A 951 -15.30 -25.03 27.14
CA ASN A 951 -14.82 -23.83 26.47
C ASN A 951 -14.70 -22.69 27.49
N VAL A 952 -13.61 -21.93 27.43
CA VAL A 952 -13.41 -20.67 28.14
C VAL A 952 -13.41 -19.54 27.12
N ILE A 953 -14.43 -18.69 27.20
CA ILE A 953 -14.78 -17.72 26.17
C ILE A 953 -14.78 -16.31 26.77
N GLY A 954 -13.86 -15.49 26.29
CA GLY A 954 -13.79 -14.06 26.54
C GLY A 954 -13.89 -13.28 25.23
N TYR A 955 -14.30 -12.02 25.26
CA TYR A 955 -14.32 -11.20 24.05
C TYR A 955 -14.03 -9.72 24.30
N ILE A 956 -13.55 -9.05 23.26
CA ILE A 956 -13.47 -7.60 23.14
C ILE A 956 -14.59 -7.18 22.17
N PRO A 957 -15.59 -6.41 22.61
CA PRO A 957 -16.65 -5.95 21.72
C PRO A 957 -16.08 -5.06 20.63
N GLY A 958 -16.55 -5.25 19.40
CA GLY A 958 -16.23 -4.35 18.31
C GLY A 958 -16.87 -2.98 18.55
N ILE A 959 -16.13 -1.91 18.29
CA ILE A 959 -16.66 -0.54 18.36
C ILE A 959 -17.32 -0.07 17.05
N GLY A 960 -17.36 -0.95 16.05
CA GLY A 960 -17.87 -0.64 14.71
C GLY A 960 -19.39 -0.70 14.61
N SER A 961 -20.10 0.23 15.24
CA SER A 961 -21.53 0.43 14.95
C SER A 961 -21.67 1.10 13.57
N ASP A 962 -22.31 0.39 12.62
CA ASP A 962 -22.54 0.70 11.19
C ASP A 962 -21.31 0.72 10.26
N THR A 963 -21.15 -0.34 9.46
CA THR A 963 -20.70 -0.28 8.05
C THR A 963 -20.71 -1.68 7.44
N GLY A 964 -21.90 -2.21 7.14
CA GLY A 964 -22.03 -3.42 6.33
C GLY A 964 -22.97 -3.15 5.17
N ALA A 965 -22.67 -3.72 4.01
CA ALA A 965 -23.54 -3.74 2.82
C ALA A 965 -24.87 -4.50 3.05
N ARG A 966 -25.29 -4.70 4.33
CA ARG A 966 -26.60 -5.15 4.91
C ARG A 966 -27.24 -4.30 6.01
N GLY A 967 -26.68 -3.14 6.38
CA GLY A 967 -27.18 -2.36 7.52
C GLY A 967 -26.89 -3.09 8.83
N GLN A 968 -25.80 -3.85 8.84
CA GLN A 968 -25.27 -4.57 10.00
C GLN A 968 -23.89 -3.98 10.26
N GLY A 969 -23.62 -3.49 11.47
CA GLY A 969 -22.32 -2.94 11.83
C GLY A 969 -21.20 -3.99 11.80
N MET A 970 -19.94 -3.55 11.75
CA MET A 970 -18.80 -4.46 11.88
C MET A 970 -18.74 -5.10 13.28
N ASP A 971 -19.40 -4.49 14.27
CA ASP A 971 -19.65 -5.07 15.58
C ASP A 971 -20.42 -6.40 15.52
N SER A 972 -21.22 -6.62 14.46
CA SER A 972 -21.89 -7.89 14.20
C SER A 972 -20.97 -8.95 13.58
N GLN A 973 -19.75 -8.62 13.19
CA GLN A 973 -18.75 -9.57 12.71
C GLN A 973 -17.82 -10.00 13.84
N VAL A 974 -17.44 -11.27 13.83
CA VAL A 974 -16.60 -11.87 14.86
C VAL A 974 -15.36 -12.50 14.25
N ILE A 975 -14.21 -12.16 14.83
CA ILE A 975 -12.96 -12.88 14.63
C ILE A 975 -12.75 -13.74 15.87
N VAL A 976 -12.56 -15.04 15.68
CA VAL A 976 -12.27 -15.98 16.75
C VAL A 976 -10.77 -16.24 16.76
N VAL A 977 -10.09 -15.87 17.85
CA VAL A 977 -8.74 -16.34 18.17
C VAL A 977 -8.90 -17.51 19.15
N SER A 978 -8.33 -18.67 18.83
CA SER A 978 -8.57 -19.89 19.58
C SER A 978 -7.29 -20.68 19.86
N ALA A 979 -7.31 -21.46 20.92
CA ALA A 979 -6.27 -22.43 21.25
C ALA A 979 -6.91 -23.56 22.08
N TYR A 980 -6.47 -24.81 21.90
CA TYR A 980 -6.89 -25.87 22.81
C TYR A 980 -5.96 -25.90 24.02
N PHE A 981 -6.50 -26.20 25.20
CA PHE A 981 -5.76 -26.19 26.45
C PHE A 981 -5.71 -27.55 27.16
N ASP A 982 -6.50 -28.52 26.70
CA ASP A 982 -6.41 -29.88 27.20
C ASP A 982 -5.07 -30.49 26.83
N GLY A 983 -4.56 -31.31 27.74
CA GLY A 983 -3.35 -32.11 27.54
C GLY A 983 -3.67 -33.60 27.61
N LEU A 984 -2.62 -34.42 27.59
CA LEU A 984 -2.75 -35.88 27.65
C LEU A 984 -2.96 -36.42 29.07
N GLY A 985 -2.94 -35.58 30.09
CA GLY A 985 -3.15 -35.99 31.47
C GLY A 985 -1.95 -36.63 32.15
N THR A 986 -2.27 -37.37 33.20
CA THR A 986 -1.31 -38.23 33.91
C THR A 986 -1.59 -39.66 33.50
N GLY A 987 -0.58 -40.39 33.05
CA GLY A 987 -0.71 -41.82 32.73
C GLY A 987 -1.10 -42.65 33.96
N PRO A 988 -1.65 -43.87 33.75
CA PRO A 988 -1.98 -44.77 34.86
C PRO A 988 -0.74 -45.22 35.65
N ASP A 989 0.45 -45.06 35.09
CA ASP A 989 1.77 -45.24 35.70
C ASP A 989 2.23 -44.05 36.57
N GLY A 990 1.44 -42.96 36.61
CA GLY A 990 1.78 -41.72 37.32
C GLY A 990 2.63 -40.74 36.52
N THR A 991 2.95 -41.05 35.26
CA THR A 991 3.75 -40.19 34.40
C THR A 991 2.96 -38.97 33.94
N LEU A 992 3.49 -37.76 34.20
CA LEU A 992 2.83 -36.50 33.83
C LEU A 992 3.20 -36.08 32.41
N TYR A 993 2.21 -35.85 31.57
CA TYR A 993 2.37 -35.23 30.25
C TYR A 993 2.03 -33.74 30.36
N ALA A 994 3.06 -32.90 30.38
CA ALA A 994 2.93 -31.49 30.74
C ALA A 994 2.37 -30.61 29.61
N GLY A 995 2.53 -31.00 28.35
CA GLY A 995 1.93 -30.33 27.18
C GLY A 995 2.32 -28.85 27.04
N ALA A 996 3.57 -28.50 27.34
CA ALA A 996 4.01 -27.10 27.43
C ALA A 996 3.98 -26.38 26.08
N ASN A 997 4.48 -27.00 25.03
CA ASN A 997 4.43 -26.46 23.69
C ASN A 997 3.13 -26.81 22.99
N ASP A 998 2.70 -28.07 23.08
CA ASP A 998 1.59 -28.61 22.28
C ASP A 998 0.32 -27.75 22.40
N ASN A 999 -0.15 -27.57 23.64
CA ASN A 999 -1.37 -26.85 23.98
C ASN A 999 -1.14 -25.57 24.81
N ALA A 1000 -0.32 -25.61 25.87
CA ALA A 1000 -0.19 -24.47 26.79
C ALA A 1000 0.38 -23.21 26.12
N SER A 1001 1.34 -23.37 25.19
CA SER A 1001 1.95 -22.25 24.46
C SER A 1001 0.94 -21.46 23.60
N GLY A 1002 -0.03 -22.15 22.99
CA GLY A 1002 -1.05 -21.51 22.17
C GLY A 1002 -2.00 -20.66 23.01
N VAL A 1003 -2.45 -21.20 24.14
CA VAL A 1003 -3.38 -20.54 25.08
C VAL A 1003 -2.72 -19.34 25.74
N ALA A 1004 -1.49 -19.50 26.23
CA ALA A 1004 -0.74 -18.40 26.84
C ALA A 1004 -0.51 -17.27 25.83
N SER A 1005 -0.15 -17.60 24.58
CA SER A 1005 0.04 -16.60 23.53
C SER A 1005 -1.26 -15.88 23.19
N MET A 1006 -2.38 -16.61 23.15
CA MET A 1006 -3.71 -16.04 22.95
C MET A 1006 -4.08 -15.04 24.06
N LEU A 1007 -3.79 -15.35 25.33
CA LEU A 1007 -4.04 -14.45 26.47
C LEU A 1007 -3.21 -13.17 26.37
N GLU A 1008 -1.93 -13.27 26.01
CA GLU A 1008 -1.07 -12.09 25.84
C GLU A 1008 -1.48 -11.24 24.62
N ILE A 1009 -1.90 -11.86 23.51
CA ILE A 1009 -2.52 -11.13 22.38
C ILE A 1009 -3.75 -10.37 22.85
N ALA A 1010 -4.60 -11.00 23.67
CA ALA A 1010 -5.80 -10.36 24.21
C ALA A 1010 -5.46 -9.16 25.10
N ARG A 1011 -4.41 -9.24 25.93
CA ARG A 1011 -3.90 -8.12 26.72
C ARG A 1011 -3.46 -6.96 25.83
N VAL A 1012 -2.62 -7.22 24.83
CA VAL A 1012 -2.10 -6.18 23.92
C VAL A 1012 -3.23 -5.48 23.15
N LEU A 1013 -4.24 -6.22 22.71
CA LEU A 1013 -5.40 -5.65 22.02
C LEU A 1013 -6.33 -4.87 22.94
N LYS A 1014 -6.40 -5.25 24.22
CA LYS A 1014 -7.25 -4.61 25.22
C LYS A 1014 -6.65 -3.33 25.79
N GLU A 1015 -5.34 -3.34 26.04
CA GLU A 1015 -4.60 -2.20 26.62
C GLU A 1015 -4.09 -1.21 25.57
N GLY A 1016 -3.90 -1.66 24.33
CA GLY A 1016 -3.38 -0.83 23.26
C GLY A 1016 -4.33 0.31 22.86
N ASP A 1017 -3.75 1.36 22.29
CA ASP A 1017 -4.47 2.57 21.86
C ASP A 1017 -5.54 2.31 20.77
N TYR A 1018 -5.51 1.15 20.11
CA TYR A 1018 -6.39 0.80 19.01
C TYR A 1018 -7.40 -0.26 19.41
N GLN A 1019 -8.67 0.15 19.49
CA GLN A 1019 -9.78 -0.79 19.66
C GLN A 1019 -10.22 -1.40 18.32
N PRO A 1020 -10.62 -2.68 18.29
CA PRO A 1020 -11.05 -3.36 17.07
C PRO A 1020 -12.46 -2.92 16.64
N LYS A 1021 -12.69 -2.76 15.33
CA LYS A 1021 -14.02 -2.46 14.78
C LYS A 1021 -14.93 -3.68 14.83
N LYS A 1022 -14.36 -4.87 14.58
CA LYS A 1022 -15.04 -6.17 14.70
C LYS A 1022 -14.92 -6.71 16.11
N THR A 1023 -15.89 -7.52 16.53
CA THR A 1023 -15.80 -8.22 17.80
C THR A 1023 -14.68 -9.27 17.72
N ILE A 1024 -13.76 -9.28 18.68
CA ILE A 1024 -12.70 -10.29 18.76
C ILE A 1024 -13.01 -11.20 19.94
N MET A 1025 -13.21 -12.49 19.66
CA MET A 1025 -13.51 -13.51 20.64
C MET A 1025 -12.27 -14.38 20.86
N PHE A 1026 -11.91 -14.61 22.12
CA PHE A 1026 -10.81 -15.46 22.55
C PHE A 1026 -11.40 -16.74 23.14
N VAL A 1027 -11.07 -17.88 22.56
CA VAL A 1027 -11.67 -19.17 22.89
C VAL A 1027 -10.58 -20.18 23.24
N ALA A 1028 -10.43 -20.48 24.52
CA ALA A 1028 -9.67 -21.64 24.95
C ALA A 1028 -10.61 -22.84 25.06
N TRP A 1029 -10.34 -23.95 24.37
CA TRP A 1029 -11.26 -25.10 24.32
C TRP A 1029 -10.56 -26.42 24.66
N SER A 1030 -11.32 -27.45 25.00
CA SER A 1030 -10.82 -28.81 25.30
C SER A 1030 -11.19 -29.79 24.19
N GLY A 1031 -10.42 -30.85 23.97
CA GLY A 1031 -10.64 -31.88 22.96
C GLY A 1031 -9.61 -31.87 21.82
N GLY A 1032 -8.66 -30.92 21.82
CA GLY A 1032 -7.64 -30.85 20.77
C GLY A 1032 -6.74 -32.08 20.76
N GLU A 1033 -6.41 -32.61 21.94
CA GLU A 1033 -5.63 -33.83 22.13
C GLU A 1033 -6.39 -35.12 21.77
N ARG A 1034 -7.70 -34.98 21.56
CA ARG A 1034 -8.60 -36.03 21.04
C ARG A 1034 -8.86 -35.86 19.55
N PHE A 1035 -8.03 -35.07 18.85
CA PHE A 1035 -8.10 -34.83 17.40
C PHE A 1035 -9.40 -34.18 16.91
N GLU A 1036 -10.09 -33.48 17.82
CA GLU A 1036 -11.28 -32.71 17.49
C GLU A 1036 -10.93 -31.34 16.92
N ARG A 1037 -11.96 -30.65 16.43
CA ARG A 1037 -11.89 -29.26 16.00
C ARG A 1037 -12.82 -28.43 16.87
N LEU A 1038 -12.49 -27.15 17.03
CA LEU A 1038 -13.39 -26.20 17.67
C LEU A 1038 -14.73 -26.16 16.94
N VAL A 1039 -15.81 -26.47 17.65
CA VAL A 1039 -17.17 -26.36 17.13
C VAL A 1039 -17.66 -24.93 17.37
N VAL A 1040 -17.52 -24.08 16.35
CA VAL A 1040 -17.88 -22.65 16.43
C VAL A 1040 -19.36 -22.49 16.80
N ASP A 1041 -20.25 -23.32 16.29
CA ASP A 1041 -21.68 -23.27 16.62
C ASP A 1041 -21.93 -23.39 18.14
N ASN A 1042 -21.16 -24.23 18.84
CA ASN A 1042 -21.28 -24.36 20.29
C ASN A 1042 -20.87 -23.06 21.00
N VAL A 1043 -19.77 -22.44 20.58
CA VAL A 1043 -19.28 -21.17 21.11
C VAL A 1043 -20.31 -20.06 20.88
N MET A 1044 -20.87 -19.97 19.67
CA MET A 1044 -21.87 -18.95 19.33
C MET A 1044 -23.21 -19.19 20.04
N ASN A 1045 -23.49 -20.41 20.48
CA ASN A 1045 -24.66 -20.76 21.31
C ASN A 1045 -24.45 -20.56 22.82
N ALA A 1046 -23.23 -20.25 23.28
CA ALA A 1046 -22.91 -20.10 24.70
C ALA A 1046 -23.66 -18.94 25.38
N LYS A 1047 -23.94 -17.88 24.61
CA LYS A 1047 -24.55 -16.64 25.07
C LYS A 1047 -25.65 -16.18 24.11
N THR A 1048 -26.78 -15.76 24.66
CA THR A 1048 -27.90 -15.21 23.87
C THR A 1048 -27.45 -13.96 23.11
N GLY A 1049 -27.74 -13.92 21.80
CA GLY A 1049 -27.36 -12.82 20.91
C GLY A 1049 -26.06 -13.06 20.12
N PHE A 1050 -25.25 -14.06 20.47
CA PHE A 1050 -24.05 -14.38 19.70
C PHE A 1050 -24.39 -15.11 18.39
N THR A 1051 -25.46 -15.88 18.36
CA THR A 1051 -25.96 -16.54 17.14
C THR A 1051 -26.35 -15.58 16.01
N SER A 1052 -26.54 -14.28 16.30
CA SER A 1052 -26.75 -13.24 15.27
C SER A 1052 -25.46 -12.63 14.73
N LEU A 1053 -24.31 -12.94 15.33
CA LEU A 1053 -23.01 -12.49 14.85
C LEU A 1053 -22.53 -13.37 13.70
N THR A 1054 -21.85 -12.76 12.73
CA THR A 1054 -21.24 -13.47 11.59
C THR A 1054 -19.78 -13.75 11.88
N VAL A 1055 -19.41 -15.03 11.98
CA VAL A 1055 -18.02 -15.43 12.17
C VAL A 1055 -17.28 -15.31 10.85
N GLU A 1056 -16.29 -14.41 10.80
CA GLU A 1056 -15.54 -14.10 9.59
C GLU A 1056 -14.27 -14.95 9.47
N ALA A 1057 -13.54 -15.06 10.58
CA ALA A 1057 -12.27 -15.76 10.63
C ALA A 1057 -12.10 -16.51 11.95
N VAL A 1058 -11.47 -17.69 11.88
CA VAL A 1058 -11.01 -18.47 13.04
C VAL A 1058 -9.50 -18.67 12.94
N MET A 1059 -8.75 -18.04 13.83
CA MET A 1059 -7.30 -18.21 13.92
C MET A 1059 -6.98 -19.08 15.14
N GLN A 1060 -6.33 -20.21 14.90
CA GLN A 1060 -5.99 -21.16 15.94
C GLN A 1060 -4.48 -21.20 16.18
N LEU A 1061 -4.09 -21.24 17.46
CA LEU A 1061 -2.70 -21.31 17.91
C LEU A 1061 -2.44 -22.65 18.61
N SER A 1062 -1.36 -23.32 18.22
CA SER A 1062 -0.87 -24.56 18.86
C SER A 1062 0.61 -24.76 18.57
N GLY A 1063 1.39 -25.27 19.52
CA GLY A 1063 2.81 -25.56 19.26
C GLY A 1063 3.66 -24.36 18.87
N VAL A 1064 3.47 -23.19 19.51
CA VAL A 1064 4.10 -21.93 19.09
C VAL A 1064 5.40 -21.61 19.83
N GLY A 1065 5.70 -22.35 20.90
CA GLY A 1065 6.87 -22.12 21.77
C GLY A 1065 8.10 -22.96 21.47
N TYR A 1066 7.99 -24.02 20.66
CA TYR A 1066 9.10 -24.90 20.30
C TYR A 1066 8.88 -25.52 18.91
N GLY A 1067 9.99 -25.83 18.24
CA GLY A 1067 10.04 -26.67 17.04
C GLY A 1067 11.43 -26.67 16.40
N THR A 1068 11.72 -27.67 15.57
CA THR A 1068 13.07 -27.86 14.99
C THR A 1068 13.41 -26.88 13.86
N GLY A 1069 12.41 -26.25 13.25
CA GLY A 1069 12.55 -25.29 12.15
C GLY A 1069 12.85 -23.86 12.60
N SER A 1070 12.91 -22.95 11.64
CA SER A 1070 13.23 -21.52 11.85
C SER A 1070 12.11 -20.56 11.42
N GLU A 1071 10.97 -21.09 10.99
CA GLU A 1071 9.87 -20.34 10.40
C GLU A 1071 8.57 -20.60 11.16
N VAL A 1072 7.65 -19.63 11.10
CA VAL A 1072 6.28 -19.84 11.56
C VAL A 1072 5.54 -20.68 10.52
N ALA A 1073 4.99 -21.81 10.95
CA ALA A 1073 4.26 -22.73 10.11
C ALA A 1073 2.76 -22.38 10.11
N ILE A 1074 2.17 -22.34 8.92
CA ILE A 1074 0.72 -22.28 8.74
C ILE A 1074 0.28 -23.61 8.14
N ASP A 1075 -0.74 -24.22 8.75
CA ASP A 1075 -1.25 -25.50 8.31
C ASP A 1075 -1.75 -25.42 6.84
N PRO A 1076 -1.42 -26.40 5.97
CA PRO A 1076 -1.86 -26.40 4.57
C PRO A 1076 -3.38 -26.42 4.37
N GLU A 1077 -4.16 -26.91 5.34
CA GLU A 1077 -5.63 -26.88 5.32
C GLU A 1077 -6.20 -25.50 5.67
N SER A 1078 -5.34 -24.53 6.04
CA SER A 1078 -5.74 -23.14 6.27
C SER A 1078 -6.23 -22.46 4.99
N SER A 1079 -7.15 -21.52 5.14
CA SER A 1079 -7.63 -20.76 3.99
C SER A 1079 -6.54 -19.89 3.38
N TYR A 1080 -6.49 -19.88 2.04
CA TYR A 1080 -5.61 -19.03 1.25
C TYR A 1080 -5.64 -17.55 1.68
N ARG A 1081 -6.82 -17.02 2.01
CA ARG A 1081 -6.98 -15.61 2.40
C ARG A 1081 -6.23 -15.28 3.69
N LEU A 1082 -6.31 -16.16 4.69
CA LEU A 1082 -5.61 -15.98 5.95
C LEU A 1082 -4.11 -16.30 5.84
N ILE A 1083 -3.73 -17.24 4.96
CA ILE A 1083 -2.32 -17.49 4.63
C ILE A 1083 -1.67 -16.22 4.07
N ALA A 1084 -2.31 -15.56 3.09
CA ALA A 1084 -1.78 -14.35 2.48
C ALA A 1084 -1.62 -13.21 3.52
N LEU A 1085 -2.62 -13.02 4.38
CA LEU A 1085 -2.57 -12.06 5.47
C LEU A 1085 -1.40 -12.32 6.42
N LEU A 1086 -1.21 -13.57 6.86
CA LEU A 1086 -0.14 -13.94 7.79
C LEU A 1086 1.24 -13.80 7.13
N GLN A 1087 1.38 -14.13 5.84
CA GLN A 1087 2.60 -13.89 5.09
C GLN A 1087 2.92 -12.39 4.98
N GLU A 1088 1.91 -11.56 4.69
CA GLU A 1088 2.05 -10.12 4.64
C GLU A 1088 2.45 -9.53 5.99
N ALA A 1089 1.81 -9.96 7.07
CA ALA A 1089 2.19 -9.58 8.43
C ALA A 1089 3.64 -9.99 8.75
N GLY A 1090 4.05 -11.19 8.31
CA GLY A 1090 5.41 -11.71 8.42
C GLY A 1090 6.44 -10.86 7.69
N GLU A 1091 6.19 -10.53 6.41
CA GLU A 1091 7.06 -9.65 5.63
C GLU A 1091 7.24 -8.28 6.29
N ARG A 1092 6.15 -7.71 6.85
CA ARG A 1092 6.17 -6.40 7.51
C ARG A 1092 6.93 -6.40 8.84
N LEU A 1093 6.94 -7.53 9.55
CA LEU A 1093 7.71 -7.73 10.79
C LEU A 1093 9.10 -8.34 10.56
N ASN A 1094 9.42 -8.74 9.33
CA ASN A 1094 10.61 -9.52 9.00
C ASN A 1094 10.68 -10.86 9.75
N ILE A 1095 9.53 -11.54 9.80
CA ILE A 1095 9.34 -12.88 10.38
C ILE A 1095 9.06 -13.85 9.23
N PRO A 1096 9.87 -14.90 9.05
CA PRO A 1096 9.66 -15.88 7.99
C PRO A 1096 8.46 -16.78 8.30
N VAL A 1097 7.61 -16.98 7.29
CA VAL A 1097 6.36 -17.74 7.37
C VAL A 1097 6.32 -18.77 6.24
N THR A 1098 5.93 -20.00 6.56
CA THR A 1098 5.89 -21.13 5.61
C THR A 1098 4.60 -21.92 5.71
N THR A 1099 4.12 -22.44 4.58
CA THR A 1099 2.97 -23.37 4.52
C THR A 1099 3.41 -24.83 4.45
N ARG A 1100 4.73 -25.10 4.52
CA ARG A 1100 5.30 -26.45 4.45
C ARG A 1100 5.78 -26.97 5.81
N GLY A 1101 5.57 -26.18 6.86
CA GLY A 1101 6.03 -26.53 8.20
C GLY A 1101 5.16 -27.60 8.85
N ARG A 1102 5.70 -28.25 9.87
CA ARG A 1102 5.01 -29.31 10.63
C ARG A 1102 4.55 -28.80 11.99
N GLY A 1103 3.22 -28.80 12.21
CA GLY A 1103 2.58 -28.49 13.49
C GLY A 1103 2.52 -29.69 14.45
N PRO A 1104 2.05 -29.54 15.70
CA PRO A 1104 2.10 -30.61 16.71
C PRO A 1104 1.39 -31.91 16.30
N HIS A 1105 0.28 -31.79 15.56
CA HIS A 1105 -0.51 -32.92 15.07
C HIS A 1105 -0.24 -33.27 13.60
N PHE A 1106 0.91 -32.90 13.06
CA PHE A 1106 1.25 -33.16 11.66
C PHE A 1106 1.19 -34.67 11.34
N GLY A 1107 0.48 -35.03 10.28
CA GLY A 1107 0.33 -36.43 9.83
C GLY A 1107 -0.75 -37.22 10.57
N LEU A 1108 -1.42 -36.64 11.57
CA LEU A 1108 -2.53 -37.28 12.29
C LEU A 1108 -3.86 -36.90 11.63
N ALA A 1109 -4.72 -37.89 11.36
CA ALA A 1109 -6.03 -37.64 10.78
C ALA A 1109 -6.92 -36.89 11.78
N SER A 1110 -7.50 -35.76 11.36
CA SER A 1110 -8.48 -35.05 12.18
C SER A 1110 -9.83 -35.72 12.06
N PHE A 1111 -10.38 -36.18 13.18
CA PHE A 1111 -11.64 -36.91 13.20
C PHE A 1111 -12.75 -36.02 13.77
N ALA A 1112 -13.44 -35.27 12.91
CA ALA A 1112 -14.63 -34.52 13.31
C ALA A 1112 -15.89 -34.98 12.55
N ARG A 1113 -16.88 -35.45 13.31
CA ARG A 1113 -18.28 -35.60 12.88
C ARG A 1113 -18.93 -34.22 12.84
N SER A 1114 -19.37 -33.79 11.67
CA SER A 1114 -20.48 -32.85 11.44
C SER A 1114 -20.59 -31.63 12.37
N GLY A 1115 -19.84 -30.58 12.06
CA GLY A 1115 -20.19 -29.18 12.38
C GLY A 1115 -19.84 -28.33 11.17
N SER A 1116 -20.76 -27.53 10.64
CA SER A 1116 -20.52 -26.77 9.42
C SER A 1116 -19.55 -25.62 9.66
N ASN A 1117 -18.25 -25.83 9.49
CA ASN A 1117 -17.28 -24.74 9.45
C ASN A 1117 -17.42 -24.00 8.11
N THR A 1118 -18.37 -23.07 8.06
CA THR A 1118 -18.53 -22.12 6.95
C THR A 1118 -17.57 -20.92 7.05
N ALA A 1119 -16.90 -20.75 8.19
CA ALA A 1119 -15.96 -19.67 8.45
C ALA A 1119 -14.54 -20.00 7.95
N VAL A 1120 -13.82 -18.95 7.55
CA VAL A 1120 -12.44 -19.04 7.06
C VAL A 1120 -11.50 -19.33 8.24
N SER A 1121 -10.71 -20.40 8.19
CA SER A 1121 -9.82 -20.76 9.32
C SER A 1121 -8.34 -20.78 8.95
N ALA A 1122 -7.48 -20.49 9.93
CA ALA A 1122 -6.04 -20.69 9.84
C ALA A 1122 -5.49 -21.28 11.13
N MET A 1123 -4.60 -22.26 11.01
CA MET A 1123 -3.90 -22.87 12.15
C MET A 1123 -2.43 -22.49 12.07
N VAL A 1124 -1.90 -21.96 13.16
CA VAL A 1124 -0.55 -21.39 13.25
C VAL A 1124 0.23 -22.10 14.34
N SER A 1125 1.42 -22.57 13.96
CA SER A 1125 2.37 -23.25 14.83
C SER A 1125 3.80 -22.83 14.51
N TRP A 1126 4.77 -23.33 15.27
CA TRP A 1126 6.17 -23.28 14.85
C TRP A 1126 6.51 -24.51 14.01
N ASP A 1127 7.37 -24.36 12.99
CA ASP A 1127 7.80 -25.49 12.17
C ASP A 1127 8.60 -26.52 12.98
N GLY A 1128 8.19 -27.79 12.91
CA GLY A 1128 8.80 -28.91 13.61
C GLY A 1128 8.34 -29.04 15.07
N SER A 1129 7.15 -28.55 15.38
CA SER A 1129 6.55 -28.64 16.71
C SER A 1129 6.01 -30.05 17.03
N ASP A 1130 5.83 -30.92 16.02
CA ASP A 1130 5.47 -32.35 16.12
C ASP A 1130 6.51 -33.21 16.85
N HIS A 1131 7.76 -32.76 16.92
CA HIS A 1131 8.89 -33.60 17.35
C HIS A 1131 8.77 -34.06 18.81
N LEU A 1132 8.37 -33.17 19.72
CA LEU A 1132 8.21 -33.47 21.15
C LEU A 1132 6.76 -33.50 21.59
N ALA A 1133 5.82 -33.14 20.70
CA ALA A 1133 4.39 -33.26 20.95
C ALA A 1133 4.05 -34.68 21.37
N HIS A 1134 3.11 -34.79 22.31
CA HIS A 1134 2.66 -36.05 22.90
C HIS A 1134 3.68 -36.88 23.68
N THR A 1135 4.82 -36.30 24.06
CA THR A 1135 5.84 -36.95 24.89
C THR A 1135 5.95 -36.33 26.28
N VAL A 1136 6.61 -37.04 27.19
CA VAL A 1136 6.96 -36.52 28.53
C VAL A 1136 8.00 -35.39 28.49
N LEU A 1137 8.67 -35.20 27.34
CA LEU A 1137 9.69 -34.18 27.15
C LEU A 1137 9.10 -32.80 26.81
N ASP A 1138 7.80 -32.72 26.49
CA ASP A 1138 7.10 -31.46 26.24
C ASP A 1138 6.86 -30.67 27.55
N THR A 1139 7.94 -30.07 28.03
CA THR A 1139 8.05 -29.41 29.34
C THR A 1139 8.37 -27.93 29.19
N PRO A 1140 8.05 -27.05 30.17
CA PRO A 1140 8.30 -25.62 30.03
C PRO A 1140 9.75 -25.25 29.71
N GLN A 1141 10.72 -26.11 30.05
CA GLN A 1141 12.15 -25.87 29.83
C GLN A 1141 12.55 -25.90 28.35
N ILE A 1142 11.76 -26.51 27.46
CA ILE A 1142 12.07 -26.56 26.02
C ILE A 1142 11.61 -25.29 25.28
N ILE A 1143 10.84 -24.44 25.94
CA ILE A 1143 10.20 -23.28 25.32
C ILE A 1143 11.24 -22.21 24.96
N ASP A 1144 11.18 -21.76 23.71
CA ASP A 1144 12.01 -20.71 23.16
C ASP A 1144 11.24 -19.37 23.15
N VAL A 1145 11.70 -18.44 23.98
CA VAL A 1145 11.09 -17.11 24.14
C VAL A 1145 11.11 -16.32 22.83
N GLU A 1146 12.12 -16.50 21.97
CA GLU A 1146 12.20 -15.79 20.69
C GLU A 1146 11.11 -16.27 19.72
N LYS A 1147 10.79 -17.57 19.75
CA LYS A 1147 9.74 -18.16 18.90
C LYS A 1147 8.36 -17.66 19.31
N ILE A 1148 8.08 -17.68 20.61
CA ILE A 1148 6.84 -17.14 21.18
C ILE A 1148 6.69 -15.67 20.83
N GLN A 1149 7.75 -14.88 20.98
CA GLN A 1149 7.72 -13.45 20.66
C GLN A 1149 7.34 -13.23 19.18
N LYS A 1150 7.97 -13.96 18.25
CA LYS A 1150 7.69 -13.84 16.82
C LYS A 1150 6.27 -14.24 16.47
N VAL A 1151 5.78 -15.37 16.98
CA VAL A 1151 4.40 -15.80 16.70
C VAL A 1151 3.39 -14.84 17.32
N GLY A 1152 3.64 -14.36 18.54
CA GLY A 1152 2.81 -13.38 19.23
C GLY A 1152 2.70 -12.05 18.47
N GLU A 1153 3.83 -11.47 18.06
CA GLU A 1153 3.86 -10.23 17.26
C GLU A 1153 3.14 -10.40 15.91
N LEU A 1154 3.41 -11.52 15.22
CA LEU A 1154 2.78 -11.86 13.94
C LEU A 1154 1.26 -11.93 14.05
N MET A 1155 0.79 -12.70 15.04
CA MET A 1155 -0.63 -12.91 15.26
C MET A 1155 -1.33 -11.65 15.74
N THR A 1156 -0.69 -10.87 16.63
CA THR A 1156 -1.24 -9.59 17.08
C THR A 1156 -1.43 -8.64 15.89
N LEU A 1157 -0.44 -8.56 14.99
CA LEU A 1157 -0.53 -7.72 13.80
C LEU A 1157 -1.65 -8.19 12.86
N ALA A 1158 -1.72 -9.49 12.57
CA ALA A 1158 -2.74 -10.07 11.70
C ALA A 1158 -4.15 -9.88 12.27
N VAL A 1159 -4.36 -10.13 13.56
CA VAL A 1159 -5.63 -9.90 14.27
C VAL A 1159 -6.02 -8.42 14.26
N THR A 1160 -5.05 -7.51 14.45
CA THR A 1160 -5.29 -6.05 14.41
C THR A 1160 -5.74 -5.60 13.02
N MET A 1161 -5.09 -6.10 11.97
CA MET A 1161 -5.48 -5.83 10.57
C MET A 1161 -6.89 -6.36 10.29
N LEU A 1162 -7.15 -7.64 10.60
CA LEU A 1162 -8.46 -8.29 10.46
C LEU A 1162 -9.58 -7.54 11.18
N GLY A 1163 -9.31 -7.12 12.42
CA GLY A 1163 -10.27 -6.47 13.30
C GLY A 1163 -10.66 -5.06 12.88
N ARG A 1164 -9.92 -4.43 11.95
CA ARG A 1164 -10.17 -3.05 11.52
C ARG A 1164 -10.42 -2.89 10.03
N GLU A 1165 -9.90 -3.78 9.20
CA GLU A 1165 -10.02 -3.69 7.74
C GLU A 1165 -11.27 -4.44 7.24
N ILE A 1166 -12.03 -3.79 6.36
CA ILE A 1166 -13.28 -4.34 5.78
C ILE A 1166 -12.96 -5.32 4.66
N ASP A 1167 -11.97 -5.00 3.83
CA ASP A 1167 -11.42 -5.85 2.78
C ASP A 1167 -9.93 -6.08 3.07
N TYR A 1168 -9.61 -7.28 3.54
CA TYR A 1168 -8.23 -7.81 3.62
C TYR A 1168 -8.08 -9.03 2.71
#